data_AF-A0A1X2G1C9-F1
#
_entry.id   AF-A0A1X2G1C9-F1
#
_cell.length_a   1.000
_cell.length_b   1.000
_cell.length_c   1.000
_cell.angle_alpha   90.00
_cell.angle_beta   90.00
_cell.angle_gamma   90.00
#
_symmetry.space_group_name_H-M   'P 1'
#
loop_
_entity.id
_entity.type
_entity.pdbx_description
1 polymer ?
#
loop_
_entity_poly.entity_id
_entity_poly.type
_entity_poly.pdbx_seq_one_letter_code
_entity_poly.pdbx_strand_id
1 'polypeptide(L)'
;MRSMIQSINELTDSREILESRPYPVASITVYIFLSIIISALIWSYFSEKEIVVKANGVIRPYEYETNILNKVTGNVQEIYVKDGQVVKQGDILYTIDHKVLDLQKSILEDQLKKTENEVENLKKLKKSILDGKNYFDKNSEEEYYYYKYMAFYIDRKSIENQVYAVNIQSQDIKDTINNLKLLEQAINQNVNNLNSDSSYYNQFVDYQMNINQKQEKIQQLQTEQDREITNAERTIFDAQQDLQNYLNQYNLNLKTNIEQNKAQLDQLNGEYVQTKDLQNTINNLNLLIQSINDNKNYLPTNSLYYYQFLDYQMNVQQYQYKINQLQNAYNIISQNQDALPTQVDDARTALNAAQQDLEIYKNQYIMNIKANIEQNEEKINQLQGIQAEIQSVENTINNLKLLQKSINDNSNYLSPDSSYYNQFLDYQLNIKQRQDKINELQDNASQQADDEKNAINSAKEELLSYQNQYMLNLKANIEQNETKLKELQANTGSINVEKFTFDTISQIDDNIEADENEIQKLKGDINNINLNIEDYIVKAPTDGTVNMIMNINKGDLLQSGTETVKIIPDKPEYKVQLYISNKDIANIKVGQNIKYHVLALPYQEYGDLTGKITKVGLDSRTDQQSGINYYDAEATINNKTMYSHSGEKGSIKVGMIVEAQVVTRKEKMLYYILEQLNLWN
;
A
#
# COMPACT_ATOMS: atom_id res chain seq x y z
N MET A 1 -43.67 167.06 -24.21
CA MET A 1 -43.90 165.70 -24.77
C MET A 1 -42.93 164.75 -24.08
N ARG A 2 -43.31 163.60 -23.54
CA ARG A 2 -44.54 163.20 -22.86
C ARG A 2 -44.05 162.19 -21.81
N SER A 3 -44.56 162.33 -20.60
CA SER A 3 -44.39 161.46 -19.44
C SER A 3 -44.43 159.96 -19.76
N MET A 4 -43.68 159.16 -19.01
CA MET A 4 -44.33 158.08 -18.28
C MET A 4 -43.80 158.04 -16.85
N ILE A 5 -44.73 158.36 -15.94
CA ILE A 5 -44.60 158.29 -14.50
C ILE A 5 -44.86 156.83 -14.13
N GLN A 6 -43.92 156.19 -13.44
CA GLN A 6 -44.22 155.08 -12.54
C GLN A 6 -43.59 155.41 -11.18
N SER A 7 -44.38 155.25 -10.13
CA SER A 7 -44.06 155.64 -8.76
C SER A 7 -43.06 154.70 -8.10
N ILE A 8 -42.13 155.26 -7.34
CA ILE A 8 -40.82 154.70 -6.89
C ILE A 8 -40.84 153.49 -5.93
N ASN A 9 -42.01 152.87 -5.69
CA ASN A 9 -42.15 151.74 -4.76
C ASN A 9 -42.10 150.35 -5.42
N GLU A 10 -41.74 150.24 -6.71
CA GLU A 10 -41.86 148.98 -7.47
C GLU A 10 -40.54 148.41 -8.06
N LEU A 11 -39.37 148.96 -7.77
CA LEU A 11 -38.07 148.47 -8.29
C LEU A 11 -37.28 147.66 -7.25
N THR A 12 -37.86 146.55 -6.78
CA THR A 12 -37.28 145.68 -5.74
C THR A 12 -36.37 144.59 -6.37
N ASP A 13 -35.04 144.75 -6.29
CA ASP A 13 -34.00 143.82 -6.83
C ASP A 13 -34.13 142.36 -6.37
N SER A 14 -34.88 142.12 -5.28
CA SER A 14 -35.13 140.78 -4.76
C SER A 14 -35.78 139.86 -5.80
N ARG A 15 -36.53 140.42 -6.77
CA ARG A 15 -37.21 139.63 -7.81
C ARG A 15 -36.32 139.30 -9.01
N GLU A 16 -35.27 140.07 -9.30
CA GLU A 16 -34.31 139.73 -10.35
C GLU A 16 -33.40 138.57 -9.95
N ILE A 17 -33.02 138.45 -8.67
CA ILE A 17 -32.19 137.33 -8.19
C ILE A 17 -33.00 136.03 -8.12
N LEU A 18 -34.29 136.10 -7.75
CA LEU A 18 -35.16 134.91 -7.62
C LEU A 18 -35.72 134.39 -8.96
N GLU A 19 -35.87 135.25 -9.98
CA GLU A 19 -36.32 134.84 -11.32
C GLU A 19 -35.17 134.61 -12.32
N SER A 20 -33.91 134.83 -11.91
CA SER A 20 -32.75 134.40 -12.68
C SER A 20 -32.56 132.88 -12.53
N ARG A 21 -32.64 132.15 -13.64
CA ARG A 21 -32.21 130.74 -13.70
C ARG A 21 -30.79 130.69 -13.10
N PRO A 22 -30.51 129.90 -12.05
CA PRO A 22 -29.18 129.83 -11.49
C PRO A 22 -28.22 129.54 -12.63
N TYR A 23 -27.25 130.43 -12.81
CA TYR A 23 -26.34 130.36 -13.95
C TYR A 23 -25.76 128.95 -13.98
N PRO A 24 -25.91 128.20 -15.09
CA PRO A 24 -25.45 126.81 -15.16
C PRO A 24 -23.97 126.69 -14.79
N VAL A 25 -23.20 127.78 -14.96
CA VAL A 25 -21.80 127.91 -14.56
C VAL A 25 -21.57 127.53 -13.09
N ALA A 26 -22.38 128.00 -12.14
CA ALA A 26 -22.10 127.77 -10.70
C ALA A 26 -22.22 126.29 -10.29
N SER A 27 -23.24 125.59 -10.80
CA SER A 27 -23.38 124.14 -10.58
C SER A 27 -22.30 123.36 -11.34
N ILE A 28 -21.92 123.81 -12.55
CA ILE A 28 -20.78 123.25 -13.29
C ILE A 28 -19.48 123.40 -12.49
N THR A 29 -19.21 124.54 -11.84
CA THR A 29 -17.99 124.73 -11.05
C THR A 29 -17.94 123.77 -9.85
N VAL A 30 -19.06 123.55 -9.16
CA VAL A 30 -19.11 122.62 -8.03
C VAL A 30 -18.88 121.18 -8.50
N TYR A 31 -19.53 120.74 -9.59
CA TYR A 31 -19.29 119.39 -10.14
C TYR A 31 -17.88 119.22 -10.71
N ILE A 32 -17.28 120.27 -11.28
CA ILE A 32 -15.87 120.25 -11.70
C ILE A 32 -14.96 120.07 -10.49
N PHE A 33 -15.16 120.82 -9.40
CA PHE A 33 -14.34 120.65 -8.19
C PHE A 33 -14.52 119.27 -7.56
N LEU A 34 -15.75 118.76 -7.47
CA LEU A 34 -16.03 117.44 -6.92
C LEU A 34 -15.47 116.33 -7.82
N SER A 35 -15.56 116.49 -9.14
CA SER A 35 -14.91 115.62 -10.12
C SER A 35 -13.40 115.64 -9.97
N ILE A 36 -12.77 116.81 -9.77
CA ILE A 36 -11.32 116.91 -9.57
C ILE A 36 -10.90 116.19 -8.29
N ILE A 37 -11.64 116.36 -7.19
CA ILE A 37 -11.33 115.69 -5.92
C ILE A 37 -11.51 114.17 -6.05
N ILE A 38 -12.61 113.70 -6.65
CA ILE A 38 -12.85 112.27 -6.88
C ILE A 38 -11.79 111.70 -7.83
N SER A 39 -11.46 112.38 -8.92
CA SER A 39 -10.39 111.97 -9.82
C SER A 39 -9.03 111.93 -9.14
N ALA A 40 -8.71 112.88 -8.25
CA ALA A 40 -7.47 112.88 -7.48
C ALA A 40 -7.42 111.71 -6.49
N LEU A 41 -8.53 111.38 -5.82
CA LEU A 41 -8.61 110.23 -4.92
C LEU A 41 -8.49 108.89 -5.68
N ILE A 42 -9.19 108.76 -6.82
CA ILE A 42 -9.07 107.58 -7.69
C ILE A 42 -7.64 107.46 -8.20
N TRP A 43 -7.05 108.54 -8.70
CA TRP A 43 -5.67 108.56 -9.17
C TRP A 43 -4.68 108.20 -8.05
N SER A 44 -4.87 108.75 -6.85
CA SER A 44 -4.02 108.48 -5.68
C SER A 44 -4.10 107.02 -5.21
N TYR A 45 -5.27 106.38 -5.35
CA TYR A 45 -5.46 104.96 -5.05
C TYR A 45 -4.78 104.04 -6.07
N PHE A 46 -4.85 104.36 -7.37
CA PHE A 46 -4.24 103.54 -8.41
C PHE A 46 -2.73 103.78 -8.58
N SER A 47 -2.25 105.00 -8.31
CA SER A 47 -0.84 105.36 -8.45
C SER A 47 0.04 104.75 -7.35
N GLU A 48 1.22 104.29 -7.73
CA GLU A 48 2.23 103.69 -6.84
C GLU A 48 3.49 104.54 -6.77
N LYS A 49 4.10 104.62 -5.58
CA LYS A 49 5.40 105.26 -5.34
C LYS A 49 6.41 104.23 -4.84
N GLU A 50 7.61 104.23 -5.44
CA GLU A 50 8.73 103.38 -5.02
C GLU A 50 9.44 104.01 -3.83
N ILE A 51 9.57 103.27 -2.72
CA ILE A 51 10.40 103.65 -1.58
C ILE A 51 11.79 103.06 -1.80
N VAL A 52 12.80 103.92 -1.79
CA VAL A 52 14.20 103.54 -2.06
C VAL A 52 15.10 103.83 -0.87
N VAL A 53 16.03 102.93 -0.62
CA VAL A 53 17.18 103.15 0.26
C VAL A 53 18.38 103.51 -0.59
N LYS A 54 19.09 104.57 -0.22
CA LYS A 54 20.30 105.00 -0.91
C LYS A 54 21.53 104.39 -0.25
N ALA A 55 22.38 103.76 -1.06
CA ALA A 55 23.66 103.20 -0.63
C ALA A 55 24.75 103.60 -1.63
N ASN A 56 25.95 103.86 -1.16
CA ASN A 56 27.09 104.09 -2.06
C ASN A 56 27.70 102.75 -2.46
N GLY A 57 28.22 102.66 -3.68
CA GLY A 57 28.89 101.45 -4.14
C GLY A 57 29.99 101.71 -5.16
N VAL A 58 30.76 100.67 -5.42
CA VAL A 58 31.86 100.67 -6.40
C VAL A 58 31.74 99.46 -7.31
N ILE A 59 31.91 99.67 -8.61
CA ILE A 59 31.88 98.60 -9.62
C ILE A 59 33.16 97.74 -9.52
N ARG A 60 33.00 96.42 -9.45
CA ARG A 60 34.05 95.38 -9.37
C ARG A 60 33.81 94.28 -10.42
N PRO A 61 34.84 93.57 -10.90
CA PRO A 61 34.65 92.39 -11.76
C PRO A 61 34.23 91.15 -10.96
N TYR A 62 33.54 90.20 -11.61
CA TYR A 62 33.02 88.98 -11.01
C TYR A 62 34.12 87.90 -10.81
N GLU A 63 34.92 87.58 -11.85
CA GLU A 63 36.11 86.69 -11.78
C GLU A 63 37.20 87.13 -12.76
N TYR A 64 38.47 86.79 -12.49
CA TYR A 64 39.64 87.25 -13.27
C TYR A 64 40.23 86.18 -14.22
N GLU A 65 40.35 84.89 -13.85
CA GLU A 65 41.07 83.86 -14.64
C GLU A 65 40.64 82.42 -14.27
N THR A 66 40.60 81.48 -15.23
CA THR A 66 40.44 80.02 -14.97
C THR A 66 41.74 79.26 -15.26
N ASN A 67 42.34 78.63 -14.25
CA ASN A 67 43.55 77.82 -14.40
C ASN A 67 43.22 76.40 -14.91
N ILE A 68 43.94 75.95 -15.94
CA ILE A 68 43.85 74.60 -16.48
C ILE A 68 44.99 73.77 -15.92
N LEU A 69 44.61 72.74 -15.15
CA LEU A 69 45.52 71.76 -14.59
C LEU A 69 45.59 70.55 -15.51
N ASN A 70 46.80 70.08 -15.76
CA ASN A 70 47.01 68.82 -16.46
C ASN A 70 46.56 67.66 -15.57
N LYS A 71 45.70 66.77 -16.06
CA LYS A 71 45.15 65.67 -15.25
C LYS A 71 46.05 64.44 -15.18
N VAL A 72 46.84 64.18 -16.24
CA VAL A 72 47.61 62.95 -16.41
C VAL A 72 49.07 63.25 -16.70
N THR A 73 49.98 62.38 -16.23
CA THR A 73 51.40 62.51 -16.55
C THR A 73 51.68 61.87 -17.91
N GLY A 74 52.31 62.60 -18.84
CA GLY A 74 52.69 62.05 -20.13
C GLY A 74 53.32 63.07 -21.07
N ASN A 75 53.75 62.61 -22.25
CA ASN A 75 54.38 63.46 -23.25
C ASN A 75 53.32 64.18 -24.09
N VAL A 76 53.50 65.48 -24.33
CA VAL A 76 52.63 66.27 -25.21
C VAL A 76 52.71 65.72 -26.64
N GLN A 77 51.57 65.32 -27.19
CA GLN A 77 51.47 64.79 -28.55
C GLN A 77 51.25 65.89 -29.58
N GLU A 78 50.29 66.78 -29.34
CA GLU A 78 49.94 67.90 -30.21
C GLU A 78 49.42 69.07 -29.37
N ILE A 79 49.68 70.29 -29.85
CA ILE A 79 49.23 71.53 -29.22
C ILE A 79 48.43 72.30 -30.27
N TYR A 80 47.19 72.64 -29.92
CA TYR A 80 46.22 73.24 -30.84
C TYR A 80 46.01 74.74 -30.60
N VAL A 81 46.62 75.28 -29.53
CA VAL A 81 46.48 76.68 -29.12
C VAL A 81 47.82 77.38 -28.98
N LYS A 82 47.82 78.69 -29.17
CA LYS A 82 48.95 79.59 -28.94
C LYS A 82 48.60 80.63 -27.89
N ASP A 83 49.62 81.19 -27.25
CA ASP A 83 49.43 82.32 -26.33
C ASP A 83 48.73 83.49 -27.05
N GLY A 84 47.70 84.05 -26.41
CA GLY A 84 46.84 85.10 -26.97
C GLY A 84 45.76 84.63 -27.95
N GLN A 85 45.61 83.32 -28.20
CA GLN A 85 44.57 82.78 -29.08
C GLN A 85 43.20 82.74 -28.38
N VAL A 86 42.14 83.15 -29.08
CA VAL A 86 40.76 83.01 -28.59
C VAL A 86 40.28 81.57 -28.79
N VAL A 87 39.74 80.98 -27.74
CA VAL A 87 39.16 79.63 -27.72
C VAL A 87 37.73 79.66 -27.21
N LYS A 88 36.94 78.68 -27.66
CA LYS A 88 35.59 78.41 -27.15
C LYS A 88 35.60 77.26 -26.16
N GLN A 89 34.58 77.22 -25.31
CA GLN A 89 34.33 76.08 -24.44
C GLN A 89 34.28 74.77 -25.24
N GLY A 90 35.06 73.79 -24.81
CA GLY A 90 35.20 72.48 -25.44
C GLY A 90 36.33 72.39 -26.48
N ASP A 91 36.93 73.52 -26.88
CA ASP A 91 38.08 73.51 -27.78
C ASP A 91 39.25 72.78 -27.13
N ILE A 92 39.92 71.91 -27.90
CA ILE A 92 41.08 71.17 -27.43
C ILE A 92 42.26 72.14 -27.35
N LEU A 93 42.91 72.19 -26.19
CA LEU A 93 44.11 73.01 -25.97
C LEU A 93 45.35 72.25 -26.43
N TYR A 94 45.54 71.06 -25.87
CA TYR A 94 46.62 70.14 -26.23
C TYR A 94 46.22 68.71 -25.85
N THR A 95 46.88 67.74 -26.47
CA THR A 95 46.67 66.31 -26.21
C THR A 95 47.97 65.67 -25.75
N ILE A 96 47.86 64.71 -24.84
CA ILE A 96 48.97 63.89 -24.35
C ILE A 96 48.95 62.53 -25.06
N ASP A 97 50.13 61.95 -25.32
CA ASP A 97 50.28 60.64 -25.95
C ASP A 97 49.64 59.54 -25.07
N HIS A 98 48.65 58.85 -25.64
CA HIS A 98 47.86 57.79 -25.01
C HIS A 98 47.93 56.46 -25.78
N LYS A 99 48.92 56.27 -26.68
CA LYS A 99 49.05 55.04 -27.50
C LYS A 99 49.06 53.73 -26.71
N VAL A 100 49.58 53.77 -25.47
CA VAL A 100 49.58 52.59 -24.58
C VAL A 100 48.17 52.20 -24.18
N LEU A 101 47.31 53.19 -23.88
CA LEU A 101 45.90 52.96 -23.54
C LEU A 101 45.11 52.50 -24.77
N ASP A 102 45.41 53.02 -25.97
CA ASP A 102 44.79 52.54 -27.21
C ASP A 102 45.12 51.08 -27.50
N LEU A 103 46.38 50.66 -27.31
CA LEU A 103 46.78 49.27 -27.47
C LEU A 103 46.10 48.37 -26.43
N GLN A 104 46.06 48.81 -25.16
CA GLN A 104 45.38 48.07 -24.10
C GLN A 104 43.88 47.90 -24.40
N LYS A 105 43.22 48.98 -24.84
CA LYS A 105 41.83 48.96 -25.28
C LYS A 105 41.62 47.96 -26.42
N SER A 106 42.47 48.01 -27.47
CA SER A 106 42.35 47.10 -28.61
C SER A 106 42.48 45.62 -28.22
N ILE A 107 43.33 45.29 -27.25
CA ILE A 107 43.45 43.93 -26.72
C ILE A 107 42.18 43.50 -25.99
N LEU A 108 41.61 44.37 -25.15
CA LEU A 108 40.37 44.08 -24.44
C LEU A 108 39.16 43.98 -25.39
N GLU A 109 39.13 44.79 -26.46
CA GLU A 109 38.10 44.71 -27.50
C GLU A 109 38.15 43.40 -28.29
N ASP A 110 39.36 42.90 -28.60
CA ASP A 110 39.54 41.59 -29.23
C ASP A 110 39.11 40.44 -28.29
N GLN A 111 39.46 40.53 -27.00
CA GLN A 111 39.00 39.59 -25.99
C GLN A 111 37.48 39.60 -25.86
N LEU A 112 36.86 40.79 -25.78
CA LEU A 112 35.42 40.96 -25.69
C LEU A 112 34.72 40.30 -26.89
N LYS A 113 35.20 40.56 -28.11
CA LYS A 113 34.62 39.97 -29.33
C LYS A 113 34.71 38.44 -29.32
N LYS A 114 35.84 37.87 -28.87
CA LYS A 114 36.00 36.41 -28.75
C LYS A 114 35.01 35.82 -27.75
N THR A 115 34.87 36.44 -26.58
CA THR A 115 33.92 35.96 -25.56
C THR A 115 32.47 36.13 -26.01
N GLU A 116 32.12 37.23 -26.71
CA GLU A 116 30.77 37.41 -27.27
C GLU A 116 30.43 36.32 -28.31
N ASN A 117 31.38 35.96 -29.18
CA ASN A 117 31.22 34.86 -30.13
C ASN A 117 31.08 33.50 -29.42
N GLU A 118 31.81 33.28 -28.32
CA GLU A 118 31.73 32.05 -27.53
C GLU A 118 30.33 31.89 -26.91
N VAL A 119 29.76 32.96 -26.34
CA VAL A 119 28.38 32.97 -25.82
C VAL A 119 27.36 32.69 -26.92
N GLU A 120 27.53 33.28 -28.11
CA GLU A 120 26.64 33.01 -29.25
C GLU A 120 26.67 31.52 -29.66
N ASN A 121 27.88 30.94 -29.72
CA ASN A 121 28.06 29.52 -30.02
C ASN A 121 27.46 28.62 -28.92
N LEU A 122 27.66 28.92 -27.63
CA LEU A 122 27.06 28.16 -26.54
C LEU A 122 25.52 28.23 -26.56
N LYS A 123 24.94 29.41 -26.84
CA LYS A 123 23.48 29.57 -27.02
C LYS A 123 22.96 28.75 -28.20
N LYS A 124 23.68 28.76 -29.33
CA LYS A 124 23.37 27.95 -30.51
C LYS A 124 23.50 26.44 -30.23
N LEU A 125 24.46 26.03 -29.40
CA LEU A 125 24.64 24.65 -28.96
C LEU A 125 23.48 24.18 -28.09
N LYS A 126 23.11 24.98 -27.08
CA LYS A 126 21.93 24.73 -26.25
C LYS A 126 20.67 24.59 -27.11
N LYS A 127 20.47 25.50 -28.07
CA LYS A 127 19.34 25.41 -29.00
C LYS A 127 19.39 24.15 -29.87
N SER A 128 20.58 23.77 -30.36
CA SER A 128 20.76 22.55 -31.16
C SER A 128 20.34 21.30 -30.38
N ILE A 129 20.69 21.24 -29.09
CA ILE A 129 20.32 20.16 -28.18
C ILE A 129 18.80 20.11 -27.96
N LEU A 130 18.17 21.26 -27.67
CA LEU A 130 16.73 21.38 -27.41
C LEU A 130 15.88 21.02 -28.64
N ASP A 131 16.27 21.53 -29.82
CA ASP A 131 15.55 21.29 -31.07
C ASP A 131 15.86 19.91 -31.67
N GLY A 132 16.88 19.20 -31.15
CA GLY A 132 17.35 17.94 -31.72
C GLY A 132 17.94 18.08 -33.12
N LYS A 133 18.48 19.27 -33.47
CA LYS A 133 19.02 19.58 -34.79
C LYS A 133 20.36 20.32 -34.67
N ASN A 134 21.40 19.84 -35.37
CA ASN A 134 22.68 20.54 -35.41
C ASN A 134 22.57 21.82 -36.26
N TYR A 135 22.83 22.98 -35.66
CA TYR A 135 22.88 24.27 -36.36
C TYR A 135 24.29 24.70 -36.78
N PHE A 136 25.34 23.95 -36.43
CA PHE A 136 26.73 24.24 -36.79
C PHE A 136 27.11 23.59 -38.12
N ASP A 137 27.99 24.27 -38.88
CA ASP A 137 28.61 23.71 -40.07
C ASP A 137 30.01 23.19 -39.74
N LYS A 138 30.29 21.95 -40.16
CA LYS A 138 31.59 21.28 -39.99
C LYS A 138 32.73 22.04 -40.67
N ASN A 139 32.48 22.75 -41.77
CA ASN A 139 33.52 23.44 -42.53
C ASN A 139 33.64 24.94 -42.20
N SER A 140 33.07 25.35 -41.06
CA SER A 140 33.12 26.73 -40.58
C SER A 140 34.10 26.89 -39.41
N GLU A 141 34.34 28.14 -38.98
CA GLU A 141 35.10 28.43 -37.75
C GLU A 141 34.44 27.83 -36.48
N GLU A 142 33.21 27.35 -36.59
CA GLU A 142 32.43 26.71 -35.52
C GLU A 142 32.62 25.17 -35.45
N GLU A 143 33.60 24.58 -36.16
CA GLU A 143 33.83 23.12 -36.24
C GLU A 143 33.88 22.45 -34.86
N TYR A 144 34.50 23.11 -33.87
CA TYR A 144 34.56 22.62 -32.49
C TYR A 144 33.17 22.34 -31.90
N TYR A 145 32.21 23.23 -32.15
CA TYR A 145 30.84 23.12 -31.66
C TYR A 145 30.02 22.09 -32.41
N TYR A 146 30.29 21.90 -33.70
CA TYR A 146 29.74 20.79 -34.48
C TYR A 146 30.05 19.44 -33.81
N TYR A 147 31.31 19.21 -33.41
CA TYR A 147 31.69 17.96 -32.76
C TYR A 147 31.17 17.84 -31.32
N LYS A 148 31.07 18.94 -30.57
CA LYS A 148 30.41 18.94 -29.24
C LYS A 148 28.97 18.45 -29.34
N TYR A 149 28.19 18.95 -30.30
CA TYR A 149 26.83 18.48 -30.52
C TYR A 149 26.79 16.99 -30.94
N MET A 150 27.67 16.57 -31.84
CA MET A 150 27.71 15.18 -32.31
C MET A 150 28.06 14.20 -31.18
N ALA A 151 28.97 14.57 -30.27
CA ALA A 151 29.30 13.77 -29.10
C ALA A 151 28.05 13.58 -28.21
N PHE A 152 27.37 14.69 -27.88
CA PHE A 152 26.10 14.64 -27.13
C PHE A 152 25.05 13.75 -27.81
N TYR A 153 24.88 13.87 -29.13
CA TYR A 153 23.90 13.07 -29.88
C TYR A 153 24.21 11.57 -29.81
N ILE A 154 25.47 11.18 -29.97
CA ILE A 154 25.91 9.78 -29.89
C ILE A 154 25.67 9.22 -28.49
N ASP A 155 26.06 9.95 -27.45
CA ASP A 155 25.88 9.54 -26.06
C ASP A 155 24.39 9.40 -25.71
N ARG A 156 23.58 10.39 -26.10
CA ARG A 156 22.12 10.33 -25.95
C ARG A 156 21.54 9.10 -26.66
N LYS A 157 21.95 8.81 -27.90
CA LYS A 157 21.45 7.66 -28.67
C LYS A 157 21.85 6.33 -28.03
N SER A 158 23.06 6.26 -27.47
CA SER A 158 23.54 5.09 -26.73
C SER A 158 22.67 4.83 -25.49
N ILE A 159 22.38 5.87 -24.72
CA ILE A 159 21.49 5.81 -23.54
C ILE A 159 20.07 5.39 -23.96
N GLU A 160 19.50 5.97 -25.02
CA GLU A 160 18.19 5.60 -25.56
C GLU A 160 18.11 4.12 -25.93
N ASN A 161 19.16 3.58 -26.60
CA ASN A 161 19.21 2.18 -26.98
C ASN A 161 19.30 1.25 -25.75
N GLN A 162 20.03 1.65 -24.71
CA GLN A 162 20.07 0.91 -23.44
C GLN A 162 18.70 0.88 -22.76
N VAL A 163 18.02 2.02 -22.67
CA VAL A 163 16.66 2.12 -22.10
C VAL A 163 15.68 1.26 -22.89
N TYR A 164 15.74 1.31 -24.23
CA TYR A 164 14.90 0.47 -25.08
C TYR A 164 15.14 -1.03 -24.81
N ALA A 165 16.40 -1.47 -24.74
CA ALA A 165 16.73 -2.86 -24.45
C ALA A 165 16.20 -3.32 -23.08
N VAL A 166 16.35 -2.49 -22.04
CA VAL A 166 15.82 -2.80 -20.70
C VAL A 166 14.30 -2.85 -20.68
N ASN A 167 13.62 -1.99 -21.45
CA ASN A 167 12.16 -1.99 -21.57
C ASN A 167 11.64 -3.28 -22.22
N ILE A 168 12.30 -3.76 -23.28
CA ILE A 168 11.96 -5.04 -23.93
C ILE A 168 12.13 -6.20 -22.92
N GLN A 169 13.28 -6.27 -22.24
CA GLN A 169 13.52 -7.30 -21.22
C GLN A 169 12.49 -7.25 -20.08
N SER A 170 12.14 -6.05 -19.63
CA SER A 170 11.12 -5.84 -18.59
C SER A 170 9.75 -6.31 -19.06
N GLN A 171 9.42 -6.13 -20.34
CA GLN A 171 8.17 -6.60 -20.92
C GLN A 171 8.13 -8.13 -21.00
N ASP A 172 9.21 -8.76 -21.50
CA ASP A 172 9.32 -10.23 -21.55
C ASP A 172 9.15 -10.87 -20.15
N ILE A 173 9.75 -10.26 -19.12
CA ILE A 173 9.60 -10.72 -17.73
C ILE A 173 8.17 -10.50 -17.22
N LYS A 174 7.52 -9.37 -17.54
CA LYS A 174 6.11 -9.15 -17.18
C LYS A 174 5.20 -10.22 -17.79
N ASP A 175 5.42 -10.55 -19.06
CA ASP A 175 4.63 -11.56 -19.76
C ASP A 175 4.89 -12.95 -19.16
N THR A 176 6.14 -13.25 -18.79
CA THR A 176 6.52 -14.46 -18.04
C THR A 176 5.77 -14.54 -16.69
N ILE A 177 5.76 -13.45 -15.90
CA ILE A 177 5.03 -13.39 -14.61
C ILE A 177 3.53 -13.61 -14.81
N ASN A 178 2.93 -12.97 -15.82
CA ASN A 178 1.51 -13.13 -16.13
C ASN A 178 1.18 -14.58 -16.48
N ASN A 179 1.99 -15.23 -17.32
CA ASN A 179 1.79 -16.63 -17.68
C ASN A 179 1.96 -17.57 -16.48
N LEU A 180 2.94 -17.33 -15.61
CA LEU A 180 3.10 -18.10 -14.36
C LEU A 180 1.90 -17.91 -13.41
N LYS A 181 1.33 -16.71 -13.32
CA LYS A 181 0.11 -16.44 -12.52
C LYS A 181 -1.12 -17.13 -13.11
N LEU A 182 -1.24 -17.16 -14.45
CA LEU A 182 -2.29 -17.94 -15.11
C LEU A 182 -2.13 -19.44 -14.86
N LEU A 183 -0.90 -19.95 -14.83
CA LEU A 183 -0.62 -21.34 -14.46
C LEU A 183 -1.00 -21.62 -13.01
N GLU A 184 -0.65 -20.72 -12.09
CA GLU A 184 -1.05 -20.81 -10.68
C GLU A 184 -2.58 -20.85 -10.53
N GLN A 185 -3.30 -19.99 -11.26
CA GLN A 185 -4.76 -19.99 -11.28
C GLN A 185 -5.33 -21.28 -11.87
N ALA A 186 -4.77 -21.77 -12.97
CA ALA A 186 -5.21 -23.01 -13.61
C ALA A 186 -5.07 -24.20 -12.66
N ILE A 187 -3.97 -24.28 -11.91
CA ILE A 187 -3.75 -25.31 -10.89
C ILE A 187 -4.74 -25.17 -9.74
N ASN A 188 -4.89 -23.97 -9.18
CA ASN A 188 -5.79 -23.73 -8.04
C ASN A 188 -7.26 -23.98 -8.36
N GLN A 189 -7.70 -23.63 -9.57
CA GLN A 189 -9.09 -23.80 -10.01
C GLN A 189 -9.34 -25.16 -10.66
N ASN A 190 -8.29 -25.89 -10.99
CA ASN A 190 -8.34 -27.10 -11.79
C ASN A 190 -9.02 -26.90 -13.16
N VAL A 191 -8.83 -25.73 -13.78
CA VAL A 191 -9.41 -25.36 -15.07
C VAL A 191 -8.30 -24.86 -15.99
N ASN A 192 -8.21 -25.43 -17.20
CA ASN A 192 -7.24 -24.97 -18.17
C ASN A 192 -7.69 -23.67 -18.85
N ASN A 193 -7.12 -22.55 -18.41
CA ASN A 193 -7.27 -21.24 -19.02
C ASN A 193 -6.02 -20.79 -19.80
N LEU A 194 -5.07 -21.70 -20.04
CA LEU A 194 -3.81 -21.43 -20.71
C LEU A 194 -3.91 -21.66 -22.22
N ASN A 195 -3.12 -20.91 -22.99
CA ASN A 195 -2.98 -21.16 -24.42
C ASN A 195 -2.30 -22.52 -24.64
N SER A 196 -2.91 -23.39 -25.45
CA SER A 196 -2.46 -24.74 -25.75
C SER A 196 -1.05 -24.82 -26.34
N ASP A 197 -0.60 -23.76 -27.01
CA ASP A 197 0.73 -23.71 -27.63
C ASP A 197 1.82 -23.20 -26.67
N SER A 198 1.47 -22.86 -25.43
CA SER A 198 2.43 -22.35 -24.44
C SER A 198 3.14 -23.47 -23.68
N SER A 199 4.41 -23.24 -23.32
CA SER A 199 5.14 -24.15 -22.42
C SER A 199 4.48 -24.31 -21.05
N TYR A 200 3.72 -23.31 -20.60
CA TYR A 200 2.97 -23.33 -19.34
C TYR A 200 1.78 -24.29 -19.39
N TYR A 201 1.14 -24.45 -20.56
CA TYR A 201 0.12 -25.48 -20.75
C TYR A 201 0.69 -26.88 -20.55
N ASN A 202 1.87 -27.17 -21.11
CA ASN A 202 2.53 -28.46 -20.89
C ASN A 202 2.87 -28.68 -19.40
N GLN A 203 3.34 -27.64 -18.70
CA GLN A 203 3.58 -27.73 -17.25
C GLN A 203 2.31 -28.05 -16.45
N PHE A 204 1.16 -27.48 -16.83
CA PHE A 204 -0.13 -27.80 -16.22
C PHE A 204 -0.55 -29.26 -16.51
N VAL A 205 -0.40 -29.71 -17.76
CA VAL A 205 -0.73 -31.09 -18.15
C VAL A 205 0.15 -32.09 -17.39
N ASP A 206 1.44 -31.84 -17.28
CA ASP A 206 2.37 -32.68 -16.54
C ASP A 206 2.00 -32.73 -15.04
N TYR A 207 1.64 -31.59 -14.45
CA TYR A 207 1.14 -31.54 -13.08
C TYR A 207 -0.10 -32.41 -12.91
N GLN A 208 -1.11 -32.25 -13.78
CA GLN A 208 -2.34 -33.05 -13.75
C GLN A 208 -2.09 -34.55 -13.93
N MET A 209 -1.18 -34.92 -14.83
CA MET A 209 -0.80 -36.32 -15.04
C MET A 209 -0.20 -36.94 -13.77
N ASN A 210 0.67 -36.22 -13.07
CA ASN A 210 1.25 -36.69 -11.80
C ASN A 210 0.19 -36.80 -10.69
N ILE A 211 -0.73 -35.84 -10.60
CA ILE A 211 -1.86 -35.90 -9.67
C ILE A 211 -2.71 -37.15 -9.94
N ASN A 212 -3.08 -37.37 -11.19
CA ASN A 212 -3.91 -38.51 -11.59
C ASN A 212 -3.21 -39.84 -11.27
N GLN A 213 -1.92 -39.99 -11.59
CA GLN A 213 -1.15 -41.20 -11.26
C GLN A 213 -1.15 -41.51 -9.75
N LYS A 214 -0.98 -40.48 -8.91
CA LYS A 214 -0.99 -40.63 -7.45
C LYS A 214 -2.40 -40.95 -6.93
N GLN A 215 -3.44 -40.34 -7.49
CA GLN A 215 -4.84 -40.65 -7.16
C GLN A 215 -5.20 -42.10 -7.56
N GLU A 216 -4.79 -42.55 -8.74
CA GLU A 216 -4.96 -43.93 -9.18
C GLU A 216 -4.27 -44.92 -8.24
N LYS A 217 -3.06 -44.59 -7.76
CA LYS A 217 -2.35 -45.42 -6.78
C LYS A 217 -3.11 -45.51 -5.45
N ILE A 218 -3.68 -44.41 -4.96
CA ILE A 218 -4.52 -44.40 -3.76
C ILE A 218 -5.76 -45.28 -3.97
N GLN A 219 -6.42 -45.16 -5.11
CA GLN A 219 -7.61 -45.96 -5.45
C GLN A 219 -7.27 -47.46 -5.53
N GLN A 220 -6.11 -47.82 -6.09
CA GLN A 220 -5.62 -49.20 -6.12
C GLN A 220 -5.41 -49.75 -4.71
N LEU A 221 -4.77 -49.00 -3.82
CA LEU A 221 -4.56 -49.40 -2.42
C LEU A 221 -5.88 -49.57 -1.68
N GLN A 222 -6.84 -48.67 -1.88
CA GLN A 222 -8.19 -48.80 -1.30
C GLN A 222 -8.91 -50.07 -1.78
N THR A 223 -8.76 -50.41 -3.06
CA THR A 223 -9.37 -51.62 -3.64
C THR A 223 -8.71 -52.89 -3.07
N GLU A 224 -7.40 -52.87 -2.85
CA GLU A 224 -6.68 -53.99 -2.22
C GLU A 224 -7.11 -54.15 -0.76
N GLN A 225 -7.22 -53.05 0.00
CA GLN A 225 -7.73 -53.06 1.37
C GLN A 225 -9.11 -53.70 1.47
N ASP A 226 -10.06 -53.29 0.62
CA ASP A 226 -11.42 -53.84 0.60
C ASP A 226 -11.42 -55.35 0.30
N ARG A 227 -10.53 -55.77 -0.61
CA ARG A 227 -10.37 -57.19 -0.97
C ARG A 227 -9.81 -58.00 0.20
N GLU A 228 -8.77 -57.52 0.88
CA GLU A 228 -8.16 -58.19 2.01
C GLU A 228 -9.12 -58.28 3.21
N ILE A 229 -9.88 -57.21 3.49
CA ILE A 229 -10.95 -57.23 4.51
C ILE A 229 -12.00 -58.30 4.16
N THR A 230 -12.46 -58.33 2.91
CA THR A 230 -13.46 -59.33 2.46
C THR A 230 -12.93 -60.76 2.62
N ASN A 231 -11.67 -61.01 2.28
CA ASN A 231 -11.04 -62.31 2.45
C ASN A 231 -10.94 -62.69 3.93
N ALA A 232 -10.51 -61.76 4.78
CA ALA A 232 -10.41 -61.96 6.22
C ALA A 232 -11.78 -62.28 6.84
N GLU A 233 -12.81 -61.48 6.55
CA GLU A 233 -14.18 -61.70 7.00
C GLU A 233 -14.70 -63.09 6.62
N ARG A 234 -14.41 -63.54 5.39
CA ARG A 234 -14.76 -64.89 4.93
C ARG A 234 -14.07 -65.98 5.74
N THR A 235 -12.76 -65.86 5.96
CA THR A 235 -12.02 -66.87 6.75
C THR A 235 -12.48 -66.93 8.20
N ILE A 236 -12.81 -65.78 8.81
CA ILE A 236 -13.36 -65.69 10.16
C ILE A 236 -14.75 -66.35 10.19
N PHE A 237 -15.60 -66.07 9.19
CA PHE A 237 -16.92 -66.68 9.07
C PHE A 237 -16.85 -68.21 8.93
N ASP A 238 -15.94 -68.72 8.09
CA ASP A 238 -15.74 -70.16 7.91
C ASP A 238 -15.29 -70.83 9.22
N ALA A 239 -14.38 -70.20 9.98
CA ALA A 239 -13.94 -70.69 11.29
C ALA A 239 -15.05 -70.67 12.34
N GLN A 240 -15.89 -69.62 12.36
CA GLN A 240 -17.08 -69.55 13.21
C GLN A 240 -18.09 -70.65 12.87
N GLN A 241 -18.30 -70.92 11.58
CA GLN A 241 -19.17 -72.01 11.16
C GLN A 241 -18.63 -73.38 11.53
N ASP A 242 -17.32 -73.60 11.43
CA ASP A 242 -16.70 -74.84 11.86
C ASP A 242 -16.88 -75.09 13.37
N LEU A 243 -16.74 -74.04 14.21
CA LEU A 243 -17.08 -74.11 15.63
C LEU A 243 -18.56 -74.46 15.84
N GLN A 244 -19.47 -73.79 15.15
CA GLN A 244 -20.90 -74.05 15.28
C GLN A 244 -21.28 -75.46 14.84
N ASN A 245 -20.69 -75.96 13.75
CA ASN A 245 -20.88 -77.32 13.27
C ASN A 245 -20.39 -78.35 14.29
N TYR A 246 -19.22 -78.13 14.88
CA TYR A 246 -18.69 -78.98 15.95
C TYR A 246 -19.66 -79.05 17.14
N LEU A 247 -20.14 -77.90 17.63
CA LEU A 247 -21.09 -77.82 18.75
C LEU A 247 -22.39 -78.58 18.43
N ASN A 248 -22.94 -78.37 17.23
CA ASN A 248 -24.18 -79.02 16.80
C ASN A 248 -24.01 -80.53 16.66
N GLN A 249 -22.94 -80.98 16.02
CA GLN A 249 -22.65 -82.41 15.83
C GLN A 249 -22.42 -83.12 17.16
N TYR A 250 -21.65 -82.51 18.07
CA TYR A 250 -21.40 -83.10 19.38
C TYR A 250 -22.70 -83.27 20.17
N ASN A 251 -23.53 -82.22 20.23
CA ASN A 251 -24.84 -82.27 20.90
C ASN A 251 -25.80 -83.28 20.26
N LEU A 252 -25.81 -83.39 18.93
CA LEU A 252 -26.63 -84.37 18.22
C LEU A 252 -26.17 -85.80 18.51
N ASN A 253 -24.86 -86.06 18.50
CA ASN A 253 -24.30 -87.37 18.82
C ASN A 253 -24.62 -87.76 20.26
N LEU A 254 -24.46 -86.83 21.21
CA LEU A 254 -24.79 -87.06 22.62
C LEU A 254 -26.27 -87.39 22.82
N LYS A 255 -27.16 -86.60 22.18
CA LYS A 255 -28.61 -86.87 22.20
C LYS A 255 -28.93 -88.24 21.61
N THR A 256 -28.32 -88.58 20.48
CA THR A 256 -28.52 -89.88 19.80
C THR A 256 -28.08 -91.04 20.69
N ASN A 257 -26.90 -90.93 21.33
CA ASN A 257 -26.40 -91.94 22.26
C ASN A 257 -27.34 -92.14 23.45
N ILE A 258 -27.90 -91.06 24.01
CA ILE A 258 -28.89 -91.14 25.09
C ILE A 258 -30.15 -91.88 24.62
N GLU A 259 -30.70 -91.53 23.45
CA GLU A 259 -31.91 -92.16 22.93
C GLU A 259 -31.69 -93.64 22.56
N GLN A 260 -30.52 -94.01 22.02
CA GLN A 260 -30.16 -95.41 21.75
C GLN A 260 -30.10 -96.24 23.04
N ASN A 261 -29.45 -95.72 24.09
CA ASN A 261 -29.37 -96.42 25.37
C ASN A 261 -30.74 -96.51 26.05
N LYS A 262 -31.62 -95.49 25.91
CA LYS A 262 -33.01 -95.58 26.39
C LYS A 262 -33.79 -96.68 25.67
N ALA A 263 -33.68 -96.76 24.34
CA ALA A 263 -34.35 -97.81 23.57
C ALA A 263 -33.86 -99.20 23.97
N GLN A 264 -32.55 -99.36 24.21
CA GLN A 264 -31.98 -100.60 24.74
C GLN A 264 -32.52 -100.93 26.14
N LEU A 265 -32.62 -99.93 27.02
CA LEU A 265 -33.21 -100.10 28.35
C LEU A 265 -34.67 -100.53 28.29
N ASP A 266 -35.47 -99.93 27.39
CA ASP A 266 -36.87 -100.29 27.20
C ASP A 266 -37.02 -101.74 26.71
N GLN A 267 -36.14 -102.19 25.81
CA GLN A 267 -36.10 -103.58 25.36
C GLN A 267 -35.76 -104.54 26.51
N LEU A 268 -34.68 -104.27 27.26
CA LEU A 268 -34.25 -105.10 28.39
C LEU A 268 -35.31 -105.17 29.49
N ASN A 269 -36.00 -104.07 29.77
CA ASN A 269 -37.14 -104.06 30.70
C ASN A 269 -38.30 -104.92 30.20
N GLY A 270 -38.59 -104.89 28.89
CA GLY A 270 -39.57 -105.78 28.28
C GLY A 270 -39.23 -107.26 28.46
N GLU A 271 -37.97 -107.63 28.20
CA GLU A 271 -37.45 -109.00 28.41
C GLU A 271 -37.46 -109.41 29.90
N TYR A 272 -37.13 -108.49 30.81
CA TYR A 272 -37.21 -108.73 32.25
C TYR A 272 -38.65 -109.01 32.73
N VAL A 273 -39.64 -108.27 32.22
CA VAL A 273 -41.06 -108.56 32.52
C VAL A 273 -41.45 -109.98 32.08
N GLN A 274 -40.97 -110.42 30.91
CA GLN A 274 -41.21 -111.79 30.44
C GLN A 274 -40.65 -112.85 31.39
N THR A 275 -39.49 -112.62 32.03
CA THR A 275 -38.95 -113.55 33.04
C THR A 275 -39.90 -113.74 34.22
N LYS A 276 -40.54 -112.65 34.69
CA LYS A 276 -41.49 -112.68 35.79
C LYS A 276 -42.75 -113.45 35.43
N ASP A 277 -43.23 -113.30 34.20
CA ASP A 277 -44.39 -114.02 33.69
C ASP A 277 -44.10 -115.53 33.52
N LEU A 278 -42.91 -115.89 33.05
CA LEU A 278 -42.44 -117.28 33.00
C LEU A 278 -42.33 -117.89 34.41
N GLN A 279 -41.81 -117.15 35.38
CA GLN A 279 -41.71 -117.60 36.77
C GLN A 279 -43.09 -117.85 37.39
N ASN A 280 -44.06 -116.96 37.13
CA ASN A 280 -45.44 -117.15 37.56
C ASN A 280 -46.08 -118.38 36.91
N THR A 281 -45.79 -118.62 35.63
CA THR A 281 -46.22 -119.82 34.89
C THR A 281 -45.69 -121.09 35.54
N ILE A 282 -44.38 -121.14 35.85
CA ILE A 282 -43.74 -122.27 36.54
C ILE A 282 -44.35 -122.48 37.93
N ASN A 283 -44.55 -121.42 38.71
CA ASN A 283 -45.15 -121.50 40.04
C ASN A 283 -46.57 -122.11 39.98
N ASN A 284 -47.38 -121.70 39.00
CA ASN A 284 -48.72 -122.25 38.82
C ASN A 284 -48.70 -123.72 38.33
N LEU A 285 -47.76 -124.09 37.44
CA LEU A 285 -47.57 -125.48 37.02
C LEU A 285 -47.13 -126.38 38.20
N ASN A 286 -46.27 -125.87 39.09
CA ASN A 286 -45.88 -126.56 40.33
C ASN A 286 -47.07 -126.74 41.28
N LEU A 287 -47.89 -125.70 41.47
CA LEU A 287 -49.14 -125.79 42.24
C LEU A 287 -50.14 -126.78 41.63
N LEU A 288 -50.17 -126.92 40.29
CA LEU A 288 -50.97 -127.92 39.59
C LEU A 288 -50.48 -129.34 39.90
N ILE A 289 -49.17 -129.60 39.81
CA ILE A 289 -48.58 -130.90 40.22
C ILE A 289 -48.93 -131.19 41.68
N GLN A 290 -48.79 -130.21 42.58
CA GLN A 290 -49.12 -130.38 43.99
C GLN A 290 -50.61 -130.70 44.18
N SER A 291 -51.49 -129.99 43.48
CA SER A 291 -52.93 -130.22 43.55
C SER A 291 -53.31 -131.63 43.09
N ILE A 292 -52.65 -132.11 42.04
CA ILE A 292 -52.78 -133.46 41.50
C ILE A 292 -52.33 -134.52 42.52
N ASN A 293 -51.15 -134.34 43.14
CA ASN A 293 -50.57 -135.31 44.07
C ASN A 293 -51.36 -135.42 45.37
N ASP A 294 -51.80 -134.29 45.93
CA ASP A 294 -52.55 -134.22 47.19
C ASP A 294 -54.06 -134.49 46.98
N ASN A 295 -54.50 -134.59 45.72
CA ASN A 295 -55.90 -134.62 45.32
C ASN A 295 -56.74 -133.50 45.96
N LYS A 296 -56.16 -132.30 46.05
CA LYS A 296 -56.72 -131.12 46.71
C LYS A 296 -56.38 -129.87 45.90
N ASN A 297 -57.36 -128.98 45.68
CA ASN A 297 -57.11 -127.75 44.91
C ASN A 297 -56.30 -126.71 45.71
N TYR A 298 -55.15 -126.29 45.17
CA TYR A 298 -54.35 -125.15 45.65
C TYR A 298 -54.32 -123.97 44.67
N LEU A 299 -55.02 -124.07 43.54
CA LEU A 299 -55.03 -123.08 42.48
C LEU A 299 -56.23 -122.12 42.61
N PRO A 300 -56.09 -120.86 42.18
CA PRO A 300 -57.22 -119.92 42.11
C PRO A 300 -58.34 -120.47 41.22
N THR A 301 -59.59 -120.40 41.67
CA THR A 301 -60.75 -121.00 40.99
C THR A 301 -61.09 -120.41 39.62
N ASN A 302 -60.45 -119.30 39.25
CA ASN A 302 -60.56 -118.63 37.96
C ASN A 302 -59.31 -118.81 37.07
N SER A 303 -58.33 -119.64 37.47
CA SER A 303 -57.10 -119.82 36.69
C SER A 303 -57.22 -120.93 35.64
N LEU A 304 -56.50 -120.79 34.53
CA LEU A 304 -56.39 -121.84 33.52
C LEU A 304 -55.95 -123.18 34.13
N TYR A 305 -55.00 -123.12 35.07
CA TYR A 305 -54.47 -124.30 35.76
C TYR A 305 -55.52 -124.99 36.63
N TYR A 306 -56.46 -124.24 37.21
CA TYR A 306 -57.57 -124.83 37.97
C TYR A 306 -58.47 -125.67 37.06
N TYR A 307 -58.77 -125.18 35.85
CA TYR A 307 -59.51 -125.96 34.87
C TYR A 307 -58.72 -127.20 34.41
N GLN A 308 -57.40 -127.10 34.25
CA GLN A 308 -56.53 -128.26 33.97
C GLN A 308 -56.54 -129.29 35.12
N PHE A 309 -56.64 -128.84 36.37
CA PHE A 309 -56.78 -129.73 37.52
C PHE A 309 -58.14 -130.46 37.53
N LEU A 310 -59.24 -129.74 37.24
CA LEU A 310 -60.57 -130.34 37.15
C LEU A 310 -60.67 -131.35 36.01
N ASP A 311 -60.10 -131.03 34.85
CA ASP A 311 -60.05 -131.95 33.70
C ASP A 311 -59.29 -133.23 34.06
N TYR A 312 -58.14 -133.09 34.73
CA TYR A 312 -57.41 -134.22 35.28
C TYR A 312 -58.28 -135.06 36.23
N GLN A 313 -58.96 -134.44 37.20
CA GLN A 313 -59.83 -135.16 38.15
C GLN A 313 -60.98 -135.88 37.45
N MET A 314 -61.63 -135.23 36.48
CA MET A 314 -62.72 -135.82 35.70
C MET A 314 -62.23 -137.03 34.92
N ASN A 315 -61.08 -136.94 34.24
CA ASN A 315 -60.50 -138.06 33.52
C ASN A 315 -60.12 -139.20 34.48
N VAL A 316 -59.50 -138.89 35.63
CA VAL A 316 -59.24 -139.90 36.67
C VAL A 316 -60.54 -140.58 37.14
N GLN A 317 -61.63 -139.83 37.34
CA GLN A 317 -62.94 -140.40 37.69
C GLN A 317 -63.51 -141.29 36.59
N GLN A 318 -63.35 -140.93 35.30
CA GLN A 318 -63.78 -141.78 34.20
C GLN A 318 -63.01 -143.10 34.16
N TYR A 319 -61.69 -143.05 34.35
CA TYR A 319 -60.86 -144.24 34.49
C TYR A 319 -61.26 -145.08 35.71
N GLN A 320 -61.49 -144.46 36.87
CA GLN A 320 -61.97 -145.14 38.09
C GLN A 320 -63.35 -145.78 37.90
N TYR A 321 -64.27 -145.10 37.20
CA TYR A 321 -65.57 -145.65 36.85
C TYR A 321 -65.42 -146.88 35.94
N LYS A 322 -64.57 -146.79 34.91
CA LYS A 322 -64.25 -147.93 34.03
C LYS A 322 -63.62 -149.10 34.81
N ILE A 323 -62.70 -148.81 35.72
CA ILE A 323 -62.09 -149.80 36.62
C ILE A 323 -63.15 -150.45 37.50
N ASN A 324 -64.07 -149.67 38.11
CA ASN A 324 -65.14 -150.20 38.94
C ASN A 324 -66.10 -151.10 38.14
N GLN A 325 -66.43 -150.73 36.89
CA GLN A 325 -67.24 -151.57 36.00
C GLN A 325 -66.53 -152.89 35.69
N LEU A 326 -65.23 -152.84 35.37
CA LEU A 326 -64.43 -154.02 35.09
C LEU A 326 -64.20 -154.88 36.36
N GLN A 327 -64.07 -154.25 37.53
CA GLN A 327 -63.96 -154.92 38.83
C GLN A 327 -65.25 -155.69 39.16
N ASN A 328 -66.40 -155.05 38.94
CA ASN A 328 -67.69 -155.70 39.13
C ASN A 328 -67.88 -156.85 38.14
N ALA A 329 -67.55 -156.66 36.86
CA ALA A 329 -67.58 -157.72 35.85
C ALA A 329 -66.66 -158.90 36.24
N TYR A 330 -65.43 -158.61 36.68
CA TYR A 330 -64.49 -159.62 37.17
C TYR A 330 -65.05 -160.37 38.38
N ASN A 331 -65.61 -159.67 39.37
CA ASN A 331 -66.21 -160.30 40.56
C ASN A 331 -67.39 -161.21 40.21
N ILE A 332 -68.25 -160.80 39.26
CA ILE A 332 -69.38 -161.61 38.77
C ILE A 332 -68.86 -162.87 38.05
N ILE A 333 -67.89 -162.72 37.15
CA ILE A 333 -67.34 -163.83 36.36
C ILE A 333 -66.54 -164.79 37.25
N SER A 334 -65.82 -164.31 38.27
CA SER A 334 -65.03 -165.16 39.18
C SER A 334 -65.89 -165.95 40.18
N GLN A 335 -67.15 -165.57 40.39
CA GLN A 335 -68.09 -166.24 41.32
C GLN A 335 -69.06 -167.18 40.61
N ASN A 336 -69.08 -167.21 39.27
CA ASN A 336 -69.95 -168.07 38.48
C ASN A 336 -69.32 -169.47 38.29
N GLN A 337 -69.99 -170.52 38.78
CA GLN A 337 -69.49 -171.91 38.76
C GLN A 337 -69.39 -172.53 37.36
N ASP A 338 -70.05 -171.96 36.34
CA ASP A 338 -70.04 -172.45 34.95
C ASP A 338 -69.08 -171.66 34.02
N ALA A 339 -68.36 -170.66 34.54
CA ALA A 339 -67.45 -169.83 33.72
C ALA A 339 -66.11 -170.55 33.45
N LEU A 340 -65.63 -170.51 32.20
CA LEU A 340 -64.34 -171.13 31.84
C LEU A 340 -63.15 -170.35 32.48
N PRO A 341 -62.07 -171.03 32.91
CA PRO A 341 -60.89 -170.37 33.49
C PRO A 341 -60.29 -169.25 32.63
N THR A 342 -60.36 -169.38 31.30
CA THR A 342 -59.92 -168.35 30.35
C THR A 342 -60.73 -167.06 30.46
N GLN A 343 -62.03 -167.13 30.75
CA GLN A 343 -62.90 -165.96 30.88
C GLN A 343 -62.62 -165.17 32.17
N VAL A 344 -62.23 -165.86 33.25
CA VAL A 344 -61.80 -165.22 34.51
C VAL A 344 -60.45 -164.51 34.30
N ASP A 345 -59.53 -165.12 33.54
CA ASP A 345 -58.21 -164.55 33.29
C ASP A 345 -58.24 -163.35 32.33
N ASP A 346 -59.10 -163.39 31.31
CA ASP A 346 -59.36 -162.26 30.42
C ASP A 346 -59.96 -161.07 31.19
N ALA A 347 -60.93 -161.31 32.09
CA ALA A 347 -61.52 -160.27 32.92
C ALA A 347 -60.52 -159.68 33.93
N ARG A 348 -59.63 -160.51 34.51
CA ARG A 348 -58.51 -160.05 35.35
C ARG A 348 -57.51 -159.21 34.57
N THR A 349 -57.17 -159.65 33.36
CA THR A 349 -56.24 -158.96 32.47
C THR A 349 -56.80 -157.60 32.04
N ALA A 350 -58.08 -157.52 31.69
CA ALA A 350 -58.75 -156.26 31.37
C ALA A 350 -58.82 -155.29 32.57
N LEU A 351 -59.07 -155.81 33.78
CA LEU A 351 -59.04 -155.01 35.02
C LEU A 351 -57.64 -154.48 35.32
N ASN A 352 -56.61 -155.34 35.28
CA ASN A 352 -55.22 -154.95 35.50
C ASN A 352 -54.75 -153.94 34.44
N ALA A 353 -55.12 -154.14 33.17
CA ALA A 353 -54.82 -153.19 32.10
C ALA A 353 -55.49 -151.83 32.33
N ALA A 354 -56.75 -151.78 32.77
CA ALA A 354 -57.43 -150.52 33.07
C ALA A 354 -56.84 -149.79 34.29
N GLN A 355 -56.40 -150.55 35.31
CA GLN A 355 -55.65 -149.98 36.45
C GLN A 355 -54.30 -149.42 36.01
N GLN A 356 -53.60 -150.14 35.13
CA GLN A 356 -52.33 -149.70 34.55
C GLN A 356 -52.50 -148.46 33.65
N ASP A 357 -53.55 -148.41 32.82
CA ASP A 357 -53.88 -147.25 31.98
C ASP A 357 -54.11 -145.99 32.81
N LEU A 358 -54.77 -146.09 33.97
CA LEU A 358 -54.93 -144.98 34.89
C LEU A 358 -53.58 -144.48 35.40
N GLU A 359 -52.70 -145.38 35.83
CA GLU A 359 -51.36 -145.01 36.32
C GLU A 359 -50.48 -144.44 35.19
N ILE A 360 -50.60 -144.95 33.96
CA ILE A 360 -49.95 -144.36 32.78
C ILE A 360 -50.47 -142.95 32.54
N TYR A 361 -51.78 -142.75 32.53
CA TYR A 361 -52.40 -141.43 32.34
C TYR A 361 -51.92 -140.43 33.40
N LYS A 362 -51.94 -140.80 34.69
CA LYS A 362 -51.46 -139.94 35.77
C LYS A 362 -49.99 -139.56 35.59
N ASN A 363 -49.14 -140.54 35.29
CA ASN A 363 -47.70 -140.32 35.12
C ASN A 363 -47.40 -139.49 33.86
N GLN A 364 -48.07 -139.75 32.74
CA GLN A 364 -47.92 -138.97 31.51
C GLN A 364 -48.39 -137.52 31.69
N TYR A 365 -49.50 -137.30 32.40
CA TYR A 365 -50.00 -135.95 32.66
C TYR A 365 -49.00 -135.12 33.49
N ILE A 366 -48.46 -135.71 34.57
CA ILE A 366 -47.42 -135.06 35.39
C ILE A 366 -46.13 -134.86 34.58
N MET A 367 -45.72 -135.83 33.75
CA MET A 367 -44.53 -135.73 32.90
C MET A 367 -44.62 -134.56 31.92
N ASN A 368 -45.78 -134.38 31.27
CA ASN A 368 -45.99 -133.25 30.35
C ASN A 368 -45.93 -131.89 31.06
N ILE A 369 -46.46 -131.80 32.29
CA ILE A 369 -46.35 -130.57 33.09
C ILE A 369 -44.87 -130.30 33.46
N LYS A 370 -44.11 -131.33 33.86
CA LYS A 370 -42.67 -131.20 34.16
C LYS A 370 -41.85 -130.77 32.95
N ALA A 371 -42.12 -131.32 31.76
CA ALA A 371 -41.45 -130.90 30.53
C ALA A 371 -41.73 -129.42 30.19
N ASN A 372 -42.94 -128.93 30.46
CA ASN A 372 -43.27 -127.51 30.28
C ASN A 372 -42.57 -126.61 31.31
N ILE A 373 -42.43 -127.08 32.55
CA ILE A 373 -41.61 -126.39 33.57
C ILE A 373 -40.16 -126.27 33.10
N GLU A 374 -39.54 -127.37 32.69
CA GLU A 374 -38.14 -127.42 32.21
C GLU A 374 -37.92 -126.48 31.01
N GLN A 375 -38.83 -126.49 30.02
CA GLN A 375 -38.77 -125.56 28.88
C GLN A 375 -38.85 -124.08 29.30
N ASN A 376 -39.64 -123.75 30.33
CA ASN A 376 -39.73 -122.37 30.83
C ASN A 376 -38.54 -122.01 31.72
N GLU A 377 -37.95 -122.97 32.45
CA GLU A 377 -36.71 -122.79 33.22
C GLU A 377 -35.51 -122.55 32.29
N GLU A 378 -35.40 -123.28 31.18
CA GLU A 378 -34.38 -123.00 30.15
C GLU A 378 -34.50 -121.60 29.56
N LYS A 379 -35.73 -121.14 29.28
CA LYS A 379 -35.98 -119.76 28.81
C LYS A 379 -35.58 -118.72 29.86
N ILE A 380 -35.85 -118.96 31.14
CA ILE A 380 -35.41 -118.07 32.23
C ILE A 380 -33.87 -118.10 32.35
N ASN A 381 -33.24 -119.26 32.22
CA ASN A 381 -31.78 -119.39 32.28
C ASN A 381 -31.08 -118.63 31.14
N GLN A 382 -31.66 -118.61 29.94
CA GLN A 382 -31.19 -117.79 28.82
C GLN A 382 -31.32 -116.27 29.09
N LEU A 383 -32.19 -115.88 30.02
CA LEU A 383 -32.46 -114.50 30.42
C LEU A 383 -31.77 -114.12 31.75
N GLN A 384 -30.84 -114.96 32.24
CA GLN A 384 -30.05 -114.66 33.44
C GLN A 384 -29.10 -113.48 33.19
N GLY A 385 -28.98 -112.58 34.17
CA GLY A 385 -28.07 -111.43 34.09
C GLY A 385 -28.68 -110.14 33.56
N ILE A 386 -29.89 -110.17 33.00
CA ILE A 386 -30.60 -108.98 32.48
C ILE A 386 -30.69 -107.86 33.51
N GLN A 387 -30.86 -108.16 34.80
CA GLN A 387 -30.93 -107.14 35.84
C GLN A 387 -29.61 -106.37 36.01
N ALA A 388 -28.46 -107.04 35.86
CA ALA A 388 -27.15 -106.39 35.90
C ALA A 388 -26.92 -105.55 34.63
N GLU A 389 -27.41 -106.00 33.48
CA GLU A 389 -27.35 -105.25 32.22
C GLU A 389 -28.24 -103.99 32.27
N ILE A 390 -29.46 -104.09 32.77
CA ILE A 390 -30.36 -102.95 33.03
C ILE A 390 -29.64 -101.90 33.88
N GLN A 391 -29.06 -102.30 35.01
CA GLN A 391 -28.36 -101.39 35.91
C GLN A 391 -27.14 -100.73 35.22
N SER A 392 -26.42 -101.47 34.38
CA SER A 392 -25.30 -100.94 33.59
C SER A 392 -25.75 -99.88 32.57
N VAL A 393 -26.85 -100.14 31.85
CA VAL A 393 -27.42 -99.20 30.87
C VAL A 393 -28.00 -97.96 31.57
N GLU A 394 -28.69 -98.12 32.71
CA GLU A 394 -29.17 -96.99 33.52
C GLU A 394 -28.03 -96.07 33.99
N ASN A 395 -26.94 -96.66 34.48
CA ASN A 395 -25.74 -95.92 34.86
C ASN A 395 -25.12 -95.18 33.67
N THR A 396 -25.10 -95.81 32.50
CA THR A 396 -24.64 -95.19 31.25
C THR A 396 -25.50 -93.98 30.86
N ILE A 397 -26.83 -94.11 30.88
CA ILE A 397 -27.77 -93.01 30.60
C ILE A 397 -27.58 -91.86 31.60
N ASN A 398 -27.44 -92.16 32.90
CA ASN A 398 -27.23 -91.14 33.92
C ASN A 398 -25.93 -90.37 33.70
N ASN A 399 -24.83 -91.06 33.40
CA ASN A 399 -23.56 -90.41 33.09
C ASN A 399 -23.63 -89.56 31.81
N LEU A 400 -24.29 -90.04 30.75
CA LEU A 400 -24.53 -89.26 29.52
C LEU A 400 -25.36 -88.01 29.77
N LYS A 401 -26.38 -88.08 30.64
CA LYS A 401 -27.18 -86.92 31.08
C LYS A 401 -26.34 -85.92 31.89
N LEU A 402 -25.47 -86.41 32.78
CA LEU A 402 -24.55 -85.55 33.53
C LEU A 402 -23.52 -84.89 32.61
N LEU A 403 -23.04 -85.59 31.58
CA LEU A 403 -22.19 -85.01 30.53
C LEU A 403 -22.93 -83.92 29.75
N GLN A 404 -24.17 -84.19 29.31
CA GLN A 404 -25.00 -83.21 28.62
C GLN A 404 -25.25 -81.97 29.47
N LYS A 405 -25.57 -82.16 30.75
CA LYS A 405 -25.71 -81.06 31.70
C LYS A 405 -24.41 -80.28 31.86
N SER A 406 -23.28 -80.99 31.97
CA SER A 406 -21.97 -80.35 32.14
C SER A 406 -21.61 -79.46 30.95
N ILE A 407 -21.97 -79.91 29.75
CA ILE A 407 -21.82 -79.15 28.51
C ILE A 407 -22.73 -77.92 28.49
N ASN A 408 -24.02 -78.09 28.77
CA ASN A 408 -25.01 -77.01 28.72
C ASN A 408 -24.73 -75.90 29.74
N ASP A 409 -24.37 -76.29 30.96
CA ASP A 409 -24.09 -75.36 32.06
C ASP A 409 -22.61 -74.90 32.07
N ASN A 410 -21.81 -75.41 31.13
CA ASN A 410 -20.37 -75.19 31.06
C ASN A 410 -19.64 -75.46 32.39
N SER A 411 -20.08 -76.47 33.14
CA SER A 411 -19.67 -76.76 34.52
C SER A 411 -19.58 -78.27 34.75
N ASN A 412 -18.48 -78.77 35.33
CA ASN A 412 -18.30 -80.22 35.50
C ASN A 412 -19.21 -80.81 36.61
N TYR A 413 -20.09 -81.76 36.24
CA TYR A 413 -20.88 -82.57 37.18
C TYR A 413 -20.46 -84.06 37.22
N LEU A 414 -19.36 -84.41 36.57
CA LEU A 414 -18.87 -85.78 36.44
C LEU A 414 -17.72 -86.06 37.41
N SER A 415 -17.62 -87.31 37.86
CA SER A 415 -16.49 -87.76 38.69
C SER A 415 -15.18 -87.73 37.89
N PRO A 416 -14.05 -87.29 38.48
CA PRO A 416 -12.74 -87.28 37.82
C PRO A 416 -12.28 -88.66 37.30
N ASP A 417 -12.68 -89.74 37.96
CA ASP A 417 -12.32 -91.12 37.58
C ASP A 417 -13.19 -91.67 36.42
N SER A 418 -14.16 -90.88 35.94
CA SER A 418 -15.11 -91.28 34.90
C SER A 418 -14.55 -91.05 33.50
N SER A 419 -14.75 -92.00 32.58
CA SER A 419 -14.43 -91.79 31.16
C SER A 419 -15.21 -90.62 30.53
N TYR A 420 -16.39 -90.30 31.05
CA TYR A 420 -17.20 -89.16 30.62
C TYR A 420 -16.58 -87.81 31.01
N TYR A 421 -15.79 -87.75 32.09
CA TYR A 421 -15.08 -86.54 32.47
C TYR A 421 -14.03 -86.16 31.43
N ASN A 422 -13.29 -87.16 30.91
CA ASN A 422 -12.35 -86.94 29.80
C ASN A 422 -13.08 -86.46 28.54
N GLN A 423 -14.26 -86.99 28.22
CA GLN A 423 -15.07 -86.50 27.09
C GLN A 423 -15.48 -85.03 27.25
N PHE A 424 -15.81 -84.59 28.47
CA PHE A 424 -16.10 -83.18 28.77
C PHE A 424 -14.87 -82.29 28.59
N LEU A 425 -13.70 -82.72 29.10
CA LEU A 425 -12.45 -81.98 28.92
C LEU A 425 -12.06 -81.86 27.45
N ASP A 426 -12.18 -82.95 26.68
CA ASP A 426 -11.91 -82.95 25.24
C ASP A 426 -12.85 -82.00 24.50
N TYR A 427 -14.14 -81.98 24.87
CA TYR A 427 -15.11 -81.04 24.32
C TYR A 427 -14.71 -79.57 24.58
N GLN A 428 -14.35 -79.24 25.82
CA GLN A 428 -13.90 -77.90 26.20
C GLN A 428 -12.61 -77.50 25.46
N LEU A 429 -11.65 -78.42 25.34
CA LEU A 429 -10.39 -78.17 24.66
C LEU A 429 -10.61 -77.87 23.17
N ASN A 430 -11.47 -78.65 22.49
CA ASN A 430 -11.79 -78.43 21.08
C ASN A 430 -12.46 -77.07 20.84
N ILE A 431 -13.39 -76.67 21.70
CA ILE A 431 -14.00 -75.33 21.63
C ILE A 431 -12.94 -74.25 21.80
N LYS A 432 -12.10 -74.38 22.83
CA LYS A 432 -11.07 -73.40 23.13
C LYS A 432 -10.11 -73.24 21.96
N GLN A 433 -9.61 -74.33 21.38
CA GLN A 433 -8.72 -74.27 20.21
C GLN A 433 -9.34 -73.55 19.02
N ARG A 434 -10.63 -73.79 18.76
CA ARG A 434 -11.38 -73.12 17.69
C ARG A 434 -11.60 -71.64 17.97
N GLN A 435 -11.92 -71.30 19.21
CA GLN A 435 -12.10 -69.92 19.63
C GLN A 435 -10.77 -69.15 19.58
N ASP A 436 -9.69 -69.74 20.07
CA ASP A 436 -8.33 -69.17 19.99
C ASP A 436 -7.95 -68.94 18.53
N LYS A 437 -8.31 -69.86 17.61
CA LYS A 437 -8.08 -69.67 16.17
C LYS A 437 -8.89 -68.52 15.58
N ILE A 438 -10.16 -68.36 15.97
CA ILE A 438 -10.99 -67.23 15.55
C ILE A 438 -10.38 -65.90 16.04
N ASN A 439 -9.95 -65.85 17.30
CA ASN A 439 -9.32 -64.66 17.86
C ASN A 439 -8.01 -64.33 17.12
N GLU A 440 -7.16 -65.33 16.85
CA GLU A 440 -5.93 -65.16 16.05
C GLU A 440 -6.22 -64.60 14.65
N LEU A 441 -7.26 -65.10 13.97
CA LEU A 441 -7.67 -64.59 12.66
C LEU A 441 -8.18 -63.14 12.75
N GLN A 442 -8.93 -62.78 13.79
CA GLN A 442 -9.41 -61.42 14.03
C GLN A 442 -8.27 -60.44 14.32
N ASP A 443 -7.29 -60.85 15.13
CA ASP A 443 -6.11 -60.05 15.43
C ASP A 443 -5.28 -59.80 14.16
N ASN A 444 -5.01 -60.85 13.37
CA ASN A 444 -4.30 -60.75 12.10
C ASN A 444 -5.03 -59.84 11.11
N ALA A 445 -6.36 -59.97 11.00
CA ALA A 445 -7.18 -59.12 10.14
C ALA A 445 -7.12 -57.64 10.55
N SER A 446 -7.15 -57.37 11.86
CA SER A 446 -7.05 -56.02 12.41
C SER A 446 -5.69 -55.40 12.10
N GLN A 447 -4.61 -56.16 12.31
CA GLN A 447 -3.25 -55.71 11.98
C GLN A 447 -3.10 -55.41 10.50
N GLN A 448 -3.58 -56.30 9.63
CA GLN A 448 -3.51 -56.11 8.18
C GLN A 448 -4.31 -54.89 7.70
N ALA A 449 -5.49 -54.65 8.29
CA ALA A 449 -6.28 -53.46 7.99
C ALA A 449 -5.56 -52.16 8.39
N ASP A 450 -4.84 -52.16 9.52
CA ASP A 450 -4.03 -51.03 9.96
C ASP A 450 -2.83 -50.79 9.03
N ASP A 451 -2.15 -51.85 8.59
CA ASP A 451 -1.03 -51.77 7.64
C ASP A 451 -1.48 -51.18 6.28
N GLU A 452 -2.60 -51.67 5.73
CA GLU A 452 -3.25 -51.16 4.52
C GLU A 452 -3.62 -49.66 4.68
N LYS A 453 -4.22 -49.30 5.82
CA LYS A 453 -4.60 -47.92 6.13
C LYS A 453 -3.39 -47.00 6.20
N ASN A 454 -2.29 -47.46 6.78
CA ASN A 454 -1.04 -46.71 6.85
C ASN A 454 -0.41 -46.51 5.47
N ALA A 455 -0.49 -47.51 4.59
CA ALA A 455 -0.05 -47.39 3.19
C ALA A 455 -0.88 -46.35 2.41
N ILE A 456 -2.21 -46.37 2.58
CA ILE A 456 -3.12 -45.38 1.97
C ILE A 456 -2.81 -43.97 2.47
N ASN A 457 -2.60 -43.81 3.79
CA ASN A 457 -2.28 -42.51 4.38
C ASN A 457 -0.94 -41.98 3.85
N SER A 458 0.10 -42.82 3.79
CA SER A 458 1.40 -42.48 3.20
C SER A 458 1.24 -42.00 1.75
N ALA A 459 0.45 -42.70 0.93
CA ALA A 459 0.20 -42.31 -0.46
C ALA A 459 -0.56 -40.97 -0.58
N LYS A 460 -1.50 -40.69 0.33
CA LYS A 460 -2.19 -39.38 0.42
C LYS A 460 -1.24 -38.26 0.83
N GLU A 461 -0.33 -38.51 1.77
CA GLU A 461 0.70 -37.56 2.18
C GLU A 461 1.67 -37.26 1.02
N GLU A 462 2.07 -38.26 0.24
CA GLU A 462 2.89 -38.05 -0.96
C GLU A 462 2.19 -37.18 -2.02
N LEU A 463 0.87 -37.38 -2.24
CA LEU A 463 0.08 -36.54 -3.13
C LEU A 463 0.06 -35.09 -2.64
N LEU A 464 -0.25 -34.88 -1.36
CA LEU A 464 -0.29 -33.54 -0.76
C LEU A 464 1.09 -32.86 -0.80
N SER A 465 2.14 -33.61 -0.50
CA SER A 465 3.53 -33.14 -0.56
C SER A 465 3.90 -32.68 -1.97
N TYR A 466 3.57 -33.47 -3.00
CA TYR A 466 3.78 -33.10 -4.39
C TYR A 466 3.05 -31.79 -4.77
N GLN A 467 1.77 -31.68 -4.41
CA GLN A 467 0.98 -30.45 -4.65
C GLN A 467 1.63 -29.23 -4.00
N ASN A 468 2.02 -29.35 -2.73
CA ASN A 468 2.64 -28.27 -1.98
C ASN A 468 4.01 -27.87 -2.54
N GLN A 469 4.87 -28.84 -2.86
CA GLN A 469 6.19 -28.57 -3.43
C GLN A 469 6.08 -27.90 -4.81
N TYR A 470 5.17 -28.36 -5.67
CA TYR A 470 4.95 -27.74 -6.96
C TYR A 470 4.50 -26.28 -6.81
N MET A 471 3.51 -26.03 -5.94
CA MET A 471 3.00 -24.68 -5.68
C MET A 471 4.05 -23.76 -5.05
N LEU A 472 4.87 -24.29 -4.15
CA LEU A 472 5.98 -23.55 -3.54
C LEU A 472 7.00 -23.13 -4.60
N ASN A 473 7.41 -24.05 -5.47
CA ASN A 473 8.35 -23.76 -6.57
C ASN A 473 7.77 -22.75 -7.56
N LEU A 474 6.49 -22.88 -7.91
CA LEU A 474 5.80 -21.94 -8.80
C LEU A 474 5.78 -20.52 -8.20
N LYS A 475 5.39 -20.39 -6.92
CA LYS A 475 5.37 -19.10 -6.21
C LYS A 475 6.77 -18.49 -6.09
N ALA A 476 7.77 -19.30 -5.76
CA ALA A 476 9.17 -18.85 -5.72
C ALA A 476 9.64 -18.34 -7.10
N ASN A 477 9.24 -19.00 -8.19
CA ASN A 477 9.57 -18.57 -9.54
C ASN A 477 8.88 -17.23 -9.90
N ILE A 478 7.61 -17.04 -9.51
CA ILE A 478 6.91 -15.76 -9.65
C ILE A 478 7.66 -14.66 -8.89
N GLU A 479 7.97 -14.88 -7.61
CA GLU A 479 8.66 -13.91 -6.76
C GLU A 479 10.06 -13.54 -7.28
N GLN A 480 10.82 -14.53 -7.76
CA GLN A 480 12.13 -14.30 -8.37
C GLN A 480 12.02 -13.42 -9.61
N ASN A 481 11.03 -13.64 -10.48
CA ASN A 481 10.82 -12.80 -11.66
C ASN A 481 10.29 -11.40 -11.29
N GLU A 482 9.43 -11.28 -10.28
CA GLU A 482 8.99 -9.97 -9.77
C GLU A 482 10.15 -9.17 -9.19
N THR A 483 11.10 -9.83 -8.52
CA THR A 483 12.33 -9.21 -8.00
C THR A 483 13.23 -8.75 -9.14
N LYS A 484 13.49 -9.60 -10.14
CA LYS A 484 14.24 -9.22 -11.35
C LYS A 484 13.60 -8.04 -12.08
N LEU A 485 12.28 -8.01 -12.17
CA LEU A 485 11.55 -6.91 -12.79
C LEU A 485 11.75 -5.60 -12.01
N LYS A 486 11.68 -5.63 -10.67
CA LYS A 486 11.94 -4.46 -9.82
C LYS A 486 13.37 -3.95 -9.98
N GLU A 487 14.36 -4.84 -10.01
CA GLU A 487 15.77 -4.48 -10.22
C GLU A 487 16.00 -3.82 -11.57
N LEU A 488 15.45 -4.39 -12.66
CA LEU A 488 15.51 -3.79 -13.99
C LEU A 488 14.84 -2.42 -14.03
N GLN A 489 13.67 -2.28 -13.41
CA GLN A 489 12.94 -1.02 -13.34
C GLN A 489 13.71 0.07 -12.56
N ALA A 490 14.34 -0.31 -11.44
CA ALA A 490 15.19 0.59 -10.66
C ALA A 490 16.42 1.06 -11.47
N ASN A 491 17.01 0.15 -12.26
CA ASN A 491 18.13 0.49 -13.14
C ASN A 491 17.72 1.45 -14.27
N THR A 492 16.52 1.29 -14.88
CA THR A 492 15.99 2.28 -15.84
C THR A 492 15.73 3.64 -15.21
N GLY A 493 15.31 3.72 -13.94
CA GLY A 493 15.15 4.99 -13.24
C GLY A 493 16.47 5.77 -13.09
N SER A 494 17.61 5.07 -13.13
CA SER A 494 18.96 5.66 -13.05
C SER A 494 19.51 6.08 -14.42
N ILE A 495 19.07 5.42 -15.50
CA ILE A 495 19.45 5.70 -16.89
C ILE A 495 18.38 6.62 -17.50
N ASN A 496 18.43 7.91 -17.13
CA ASN A 496 17.45 8.88 -17.60
C ASN A 496 18.06 9.79 -18.69
N VAL A 497 17.57 9.63 -19.93
CA VAL A 497 17.92 10.48 -21.09
C VAL A 497 17.63 11.95 -20.82
N GLU A 498 16.55 12.25 -20.11
CA GLU A 498 16.13 13.60 -19.75
C GLU A 498 17.09 14.19 -18.74
N LYS A 499 17.54 13.39 -17.75
CA LYS A 499 18.55 13.83 -16.78
C LYS A 499 19.89 14.14 -17.47
N PHE A 500 20.38 13.25 -18.34
CA PHE A 500 21.61 13.50 -19.09
C PHE A 500 21.51 14.78 -19.94
N THR A 501 20.36 14.99 -20.60
CA THR A 501 20.10 16.20 -21.38
C THR A 501 20.06 17.44 -20.49
N PHE A 502 19.38 17.36 -19.35
CA PHE A 502 19.29 18.43 -18.37
C PHE A 502 20.65 18.81 -17.80
N ASP A 503 21.44 17.83 -17.35
CA ASP A 503 22.79 18.05 -16.79
C ASP A 503 23.71 18.71 -17.84
N THR A 504 23.62 18.29 -19.10
CA THR A 504 24.37 18.90 -20.21
C THR A 504 23.93 20.35 -20.45
N ILE A 505 22.63 20.62 -20.47
CA ILE A 505 22.11 21.99 -20.64
C ILE A 505 22.51 22.87 -19.46
N SER A 506 22.44 22.37 -18.23
CA SER A 506 22.85 23.10 -17.02
C SER A 506 24.31 23.51 -17.10
N GLN A 507 25.21 22.61 -17.51
CA GLN A 507 26.62 22.94 -17.72
C GLN A 507 26.82 24.01 -18.80
N ILE A 508 26.03 23.96 -19.88
CA ILE A 508 26.08 25.01 -20.92
C ILE A 508 25.59 26.34 -20.36
N ASP A 509 24.52 26.35 -19.56
CA ASP A 509 24.01 27.56 -18.92
C ASP A 509 25.00 28.15 -17.93
N ASP A 510 25.67 27.33 -17.11
CA ASP A 510 26.73 27.79 -16.20
C ASP A 510 27.89 28.45 -16.96
N ASN A 511 28.28 27.88 -18.11
CA ASN A 511 29.32 28.46 -18.97
C ASN A 511 28.85 29.78 -19.61
N ILE A 512 27.60 29.86 -20.08
CA ILE A 512 27.02 31.10 -20.63
C ILE A 512 27.03 32.19 -19.56
N GLU A 513 26.60 31.88 -18.32
CA GLU A 513 26.58 32.83 -17.22
C GLU A 513 27.99 33.32 -16.88
N ALA A 514 28.97 32.42 -16.83
CA ALA A 514 30.37 32.77 -16.59
C ALA A 514 30.92 33.72 -17.66
N ASP A 515 30.69 33.42 -18.94
CA ASP A 515 31.16 34.24 -20.06
C ASP A 515 30.40 35.58 -20.17
N GLU A 516 29.10 35.60 -19.87
CA GLU A 516 28.32 36.84 -19.80
C GLU A 516 28.82 37.78 -18.69
N ASN A 517 29.20 37.23 -17.54
CA ASN A 517 29.82 37.99 -16.46
C ASN A 517 31.20 38.56 -16.88
N GLU A 518 32.02 37.77 -17.59
CA GLU A 518 33.30 38.26 -18.12
C GLU A 518 33.10 39.35 -19.18
N ILE A 519 32.08 39.23 -20.05
CA ILE A 519 31.68 40.29 -21.00
C ILE A 519 31.36 41.59 -20.27
N GLN A 520 30.59 41.55 -19.18
CA GLN A 520 30.26 42.75 -18.41
C GLN A 520 31.51 43.39 -17.80
N LYS A 521 32.42 42.58 -17.27
CA LYS A 521 33.71 43.03 -16.73
C LYS A 521 34.58 43.68 -17.80
N LEU A 522 34.76 43.03 -18.95
CA LEU A 522 35.52 43.57 -20.09
C LEU A 522 34.93 44.89 -20.60
N LYS A 523 33.59 45.00 -20.69
CA LYS A 523 32.91 46.25 -21.04
C LYS A 523 33.18 47.36 -20.01
N GLY A 524 33.16 47.02 -18.73
CA GLY A 524 33.55 47.92 -17.64
C GLY A 524 35.00 48.40 -17.77
N ASP A 525 35.93 47.50 -18.03
CA ASP A 525 37.36 47.81 -18.19
C ASP A 525 37.62 48.69 -19.43
N ILE A 526 37.00 48.38 -20.57
CA ILE A 526 37.06 49.22 -21.78
C ILE A 526 36.50 50.61 -21.50
N ASN A 527 35.37 50.70 -20.80
CA ASN A 527 34.78 51.98 -20.42
C ASN A 527 35.70 52.79 -19.50
N ASN A 528 36.34 52.14 -18.52
CA ASN A 528 37.32 52.79 -17.66
C ASN A 528 38.53 53.31 -18.46
N ILE A 529 39.03 52.54 -19.43
CA ILE A 529 40.10 53.02 -20.33
C ILE A 529 39.64 54.21 -21.17
N ASN A 530 38.41 54.19 -21.70
CA ASN A 530 37.87 55.32 -22.45
C ASN A 530 37.82 56.60 -21.60
N LEU A 531 37.33 56.50 -20.36
CA LEU A 531 37.32 57.62 -19.41
C LEU A 531 38.75 58.12 -19.12
N ASN A 532 39.70 57.20 -18.96
CA ASN A 532 41.10 57.57 -18.76
C ASN A 532 41.66 58.29 -19.99
N ILE A 533 41.37 57.85 -21.22
CA ILE A 533 41.80 58.52 -22.46
C ILE A 533 41.25 59.94 -22.55
N GLU A 534 40.01 60.19 -22.11
CA GLU A 534 39.46 61.55 -22.09
C GLU A 534 40.30 62.52 -21.25
N ASP A 535 40.94 62.04 -20.16
CA ASP A 535 41.81 62.88 -19.33
C ASP A 535 43.15 63.24 -20.01
N TYR A 536 43.53 62.56 -21.11
CA TYR A 536 44.69 62.91 -21.96
C TYR A 536 44.35 64.02 -22.97
N ILE A 537 43.08 64.41 -23.09
CA ILE A 537 42.61 65.48 -23.98
C ILE A 537 42.23 66.69 -23.14
N VAL A 538 43.13 67.67 -23.07
CA VAL A 538 42.91 68.88 -22.27
C VAL A 538 42.11 69.88 -23.09
N LYS A 539 40.93 70.27 -22.59
CA LYS A 539 39.97 71.16 -23.28
C LYS A 539 39.74 72.45 -22.50
N ALA A 540 39.29 73.48 -23.21
CA ALA A 540 38.87 74.75 -22.63
C ALA A 540 37.54 74.61 -21.86
N PRO A 541 37.46 74.96 -20.57
CA PRO A 541 36.23 74.93 -19.79
C PRO A 541 35.26 76.08 -20.11
N THR A 542 35.75 77.20 -20.66
CA THR A 542 34.99 78.43 -20.94
C THR A 542 35.54 79.14 -22.19
N ASP A 543 34.77 80.06 -22.76
CA ASP A 543 35.20 80.95 -23.84
C ASP A 543 36.19 82.01 -23.30
N GLY A 544 37.28 82.27 -24.03
CA GLY A 544 38.20 83.34 -23.67
C GLY A 544 39.52 83.31 -24.42
N THR A 545 40.43 84.17 -24.01
CA THR A 545 41.79 84.25 -24.54
C THR A 545 42.74 83.37 -23.73
N VAL A 546 43.47 82.49 -24.41
CA VAL A 546 44.49 81.61 -23.86
C VAL A 546 45.68 82.43 -23.38
N ASN A 547 46.07 82.25 -22.13
CA ASN A 547 47.34 82.71 -21.57
C ASN A 547 48.19 81.50 -21.16
N MET A 548 49.32 81.32 -21.83
CA MET A 548 50.22 80.19 -21.55
C MET A 548 51.05 80.52 -20.29
N ILE A 549 50.90 79.71 -19.23
CA ILE A 549 51.69 79.89 -17.99
C ILE A 549 53.12 79.38 -18.21
N MET A 550 53.26 78.37 -19.05
CA MET A 550 54.53 77.81 -19.48
C MET A 550 54.49 77.50 -20.98
N ASN A 551 55.64 77.61 -21.64
CA ASN A 551 55.78 77.15 -23.02
C ASN A 551 55.86 75.62 -23.03
N ILE A 552 54.83 74.98 -23.60
CA ILE A 552 54.81 73.54 -23.88
C ILE A 552 55.15 73.31 -25.35
N ASN A 553 55.95 72.29 -25.64
CA ASN A 553 56.27 71.82 -26.98
C ASN A 553 55.89 70.35 -27.14
N LYS A 554 55.72 69.92 -28.38
CA LYS A 554 55.55 68.50 -28.71
C LYS A 554 56.75 67.70 -28.23
N GLY A 555 56.48 66.64 -27.46
CA GLY A 555 57.48 65.79 -26.82
C GLY A 555 57.82 66.15 -25.37
N ASP A 556 57.36 67.30 -24.86
CA ASP A 556 57.59 67.69 -23.47
C ASP A 556 56.83 66.79 -22.51
N LEU A 557 57.46 66.41 -21.39
CA LEU A 557 56.83 65.63 -20.34
C LEU A 557 56.08 66.56 -19.38
N LEU A 558 54.76 66.43 -19.32
CA LEU A 558 53.91 67.15 -18.36
C LEU A 558 53.53 66.22 -17.22
N GLN A 559 53.60 66.73 -15.98
CA GLN A 559 53.14 66.01 -14.80
C GLN A 559 51.67 66.32 -14.52
N SER A 560 50.96 65.36 -13.92
CA SER A 560 49.64 65.62 -13.35
C SER A 560 49.71 66.73 -12.29
N GLY A 561 48.72 67.63 -12.27
CA GLY A 561 48.65 68.80 -11.40
C GLY A 561 49.45 70.01 -11.86
N THR A 562 50.17 69.92 -12.99
CA THR A 562 50.88 71.08 -13.54
C THR A 562 49.90 72.08 -14.16
N GLU A 563 49.99 73.35 -13.76
CA GLU A 563 49.29 74.47 -14.38
C GLU A 563 49.94 74.82 -15.72
N THR A 564 49.23 74.62 -16.83
CA THR A 564 49.80 74.82 -18.18
C THR A 564 49.25 76.06 -18.87
N VAL A 565 47.94 76.28 -18.74
CA VAL A 565 47.20 77.32 -19.46
C VAL A 565 46.25 78.02 -18.49
N LYS A 566 46.08 79.33 -18.63
CA LYS A 566 44.94 80.07 -18.10
C LYS A 566 44.03 80.51 -19.23
N ILE A 567 42.73 80.55 -18.98
CA ILE A 567 41.78 81.17 -19.90
C ILE A 567 41.26 82.45 -19.25
N ILE A 568 41.45 83.56 -19.95
CA ILE A 568 40.97 84.90 -19.57
C ILE A 568 39.68 85.17 -20.33
N PRO A 569 38.51 85.28 -19.69
CA PRO A 569 37.24 85.52 -20.38
C PRO A 569 37.19 86.88 -21.09
N ASP A 570 36.79 86.90 -22.36
CA ASP A 570 36.75 88.13 -23.19
C ASP A 570 35.68 89.16 -22.74
N LYS A 571 34.72 88.74 -21.92
CA LYS A 571 33.65 89.59 -21.38
C LYS A 571 33.57 89.45 -19.86
N PRO A 572 34.23 90.33 -19.09
CA PRO A 572 34.11 90.28 -17.63
C PRO A 572 32.70 90.69 -17.23
N GLU A 573 32.01 89.83 -16.49
CA GLU A 573 30.79 90.22 -15.79
C GLU A 573 31.14 91.19 -14.64
N TYR A 574 30.35 92.26 -14.50
CA TYR A 574 30.54 93.25 -13.43
C TYR A 574 29.55 93.02 -12.29
N LYS A 575 30.03 93.21 -11.06
CA LYS A 575 29.22 93.33 -9.85
C LYS A 575 29.43 94.69 -9.21
N VAL A 576 28.45 95.16 -8.44
CA VAL A 576 28.57 96.37 -7.62
C VAL A 576 28.72 95.93 -6.18
N GLN A 577 29.79 96.37 -5.53
CA GLN A 577 29.95 96.27 -4.09
C GLN A 577 29.26 97.49 -3.46
N LEU A 578 28.23 97.25 -2.65
CA LEU A 578 27.43 98.25 -1.97
C LEU A 578 27.83 98.37 -0.50
N TYR A 579 27.79 99.59 0.01
CA TYR A 579 28.01 99.96 1.40
C TYR A 579 26.71 100.50 1.97
N ILE A 580 25.97 99.66 2.68
CA ILE A 580 24.64 99.95 3.21
C ILE A 580 24.76 100.47 4.64
N SER A 581 24.06 101.56 4.96
CA SER A 581 24.04 102.12 6.31
C SER A 581 23.36 101.17 7.31
N ASN A 582 23.83 101.16 8.56
CA ASN A 582 23.20 100.34 9.61
C ASN A 582 21.71 100.70 9.84
N LYS A 583 21.30 101.95 9.60
CA LYS A 583 19.89 102.36 9.74
C LYS A 583 18.97 101.66 8.74
N ASP A 584 19.48 101.36 7.54
CA ASP A 584 18.64 100.91 6.43
C ASP A 584 18.73 99.40 6.17
N ILE A 585 19.72 98.70 6.74
CA ILE A 585 20.00 97.27 6.47
C ILE A 585 18.80 96.35 6.71
N ALA A 586 17.96 96.63 7.71
CA ALA A 586 16.79 95.82 8.04
C ALA A 586 15.79 95.70 6.87
N ASN A 587 15.77 96.68 5.97
CA ASN A 587 14.86 96.73 4.82
C ASN A 587 15.49 96.18 3.53
N ILE A 588 16.77 95.79 3.56
CA ILE A 588 17.52 95.31 2.40
C ILE A 588 17.54 93.78 2.37
N LYS A 589 17.17 93.20 1.23
CA LYS A 589 17.11 91.75 1.01
C LYS A 589 17.66 91.37 -0.36
N VAL A 590 18.24 90.17 -0.44
CA VAL A 590 18.64 89.55 -1.70
C VAL A 590 17.43 89.47 -2.65
N GLY A 591 17.63 89.84 -3.91
CA GLY A 591 16.63 89.85 -4.97
C GLY A 591 15.95 91.19 -5.22
N GLN A 592 16.09 92.19 -4.34
CA GLN A 592 15.52 93.53 -4.55
C GLN A 592 16.14 94.23 -5.76
N ASN A 593 15.31 94.98 -6.49
CA ASN A 593 15.73 95.75 -7.65
C ASN A 593 16.47 97.02 -7.22
N ILE A 594 17.53 97.36 -7.96
CA ILE A 594 18.36 98.52 -7.71
C ILE A 594 18.40 99.39 -8.95
N LYS A 595 18.29 100.71 -8.78
CA LYS A 595 18.63 101.71 -9.78
C LYS A 595 19.94 102.38 -9.38
N TYR A 596 20.91 102.42 -10.27
CA TYR A 596 22.23 103.00 -10.04
C TYR A 596 22.36 104.32 -10.78
N HIS A 597 22.79 105.34 -10.05
CA HIS A 597 23.30 106.58 -10.62
C HIS A 597 24.82 106.55 -10.56
N VAL A 598 25.47 106.47 -11.73
CA VAL A 598 26.93 106.46 -11.83
C VAL A 598 27.42 107.90 -11.73
N LEU A 599 28.29 108.22 -10.77
CA LEU A 599 28.71 109.63 -10.58
C LEU A 599 29.46 110.19 -11.80
N ALA A 600 30.21 109.33 -12.50
CA ALA A 600 30.95 109.71 -13.71
C ALA A 600 30.07 109.82 -14.96
N LEU A 601 28.82 109.34 -14.93
CA LEU A 601 27.86 109.41 -16.02
C LEU A 601 26.54 109.97 -15.47
N PRO A 602 26.37 111.31 -15.45
CA PRO A 602 25.21 111.95 -14.85
C PRO A 602 23.89 111.35 -15.36
N TYR A 603 23.05 110.87 -14.43
CA TYR A 603 21.80 110.17 -14.76
C TYR A 603 20.83 111.03 -15.60
N GLN A 604 20.92 112.36 -15.47
CA GLN A 604 20.15 113.34 -16.26
C GLN A 604 20.44 113.22 -17.76
N GLU A 605 21.66 112.80 -18.13
CA GLU A 605 22.07 112.66 -19.52
C GLU A 605 22.02 111.21 -20.01
N TYR A 606 22.39 110.24 -19.18
CA TYR A 606 22.59 108.83 -19.58
C TYR A 606 21.47 107.87 -19.12
N GLY A 607 20.64 108.28 -18.15
CA GLY A 607 19.64 107.42 -17.51
C GLY A 607 20.20 106.49 -16.42
N ASP A 608 19.33 105.66 -15.85
CA ASP A 608 19.68 104.77 -14.74
C ASP A 608 20.15 103.41 -15.23
N LEU A 609 21.14 102.83 -14.54
CA LEU A 609 21.47 101.42 -14.69
C LEU A 609 20.69 100.58 -13.69
N THR A 610 20.26 99.38 -14.09
CA THR A 610 19.47 98.51 -13.22
C THR A 610 20.25 97.28 -12.78
N GLY A 611 19.95 96.78 -11.58
CA GLY A 611 20.53 95.55 -11.05
C GLY A 611 19.66 94.91 -9.98
N LYS A 612 20.16 93.82 -9.38
CA LYS A 612 19.54 93.15 -8.24
C LYS A 612 20.56 92.81 -7.17
N ILE A 613 20.15 92.88 -5.91
CA ILE A 613 20.99 92.41 -4.80
C ILE A 613 21.17 90.90 -4.91
N THR A 614 22.41 90.43 -4.89
CA THR A 614 22.76 89.00 -4.94
C THR A 614 23.20 88.50 -3.58
N LYS A 615 23.84 89.35 -2.77
CA LYS A 615 24.33 89.00 -1.44
C LYS A 615 24.25 90.19 -0.49
N VAL A 616 23.91 89.93 0.77
CA VAL A 616 23.98 90.93 1.85
C VAL A 616 24.85 90.31 2.95
N GLY A 617 25.82 91.07 3.44
CA GLY A 617 26.71 90.68 4.53
C GLY A 617 25.93 90.42 5.82
N LEU A 618 26.36 89.41 6.57
CA LEU A 618 25.69 89.01 7.81
C LEU A 618 26.11 89.89 9.00
N ASP A 619 27.25 90.56 8.90
CA ASP A 619 27.87 91.38 9.94
C ASP A 619 28.20 92.79 9.44
N SER A 620 28.21 93.76 10.35
CA SER A 620 28.60 95.14 10.03
C SER A 620 30.13 95.28 10.06
N ARG A 621 30.68 96.02 9.11
CA ARG A 621 32.06 96.49 9.11
C ARG A 621 32.14 97.94 9.56
N THR A 622 33.17 98.29 10.32
CA THR A 622 33.43 99.67 10.75
C THR A 622 34.41 100.33 9.79
N ASP A 623 34.06 101.48 9.23
CA ASP A 623 35.02 102.31 8.50
C ASP A 623 36.07 102.87 9.46
N GLN A 624 37.34 102.52 9.24
CA GLN A 624 38.46 102.85 10.11
C GLN A 624 38.77 104.36 10.16
N GLN A 625 38.28 105.17 9.20
CA GLN A 625 38.52 106.63 9.17
C GLN A 625 37.35 107.45 9.72
N SER A 626 36.10 107.02 9.49
CA SER A 626 34.90 107.75 9.92
C SER A 626 34.24 107.19 11.18
N GLY A 627 34.58 105.96 11.60
CA GLY A 627 33.97 105.26 12.73
C GLY A 627 32.52 104.80 12.49
N ILE A 628 31.98 104.99 11.28
CA ILE A 628 30.61 104.63 10.92
C ILE A 628 30.54 103.15 10.54
N ASN A 629 29.56 102.44 11.10
CA ASN A 629 29.28 101.04 10.76
C ASN A 629 28.41 100.93 9.50
N TYR A 630 28.82 100.07 8.57
CA TYR A 630 28.09 99.75 7.35
C TYR A 630 28.07 98.23 7.11
N TYR A 631 27.14 97.76 6.30
CA TYR A 631 27.09 96.38 5.82
C TYR A 631 27.52 96.34 4.37
N ASP A 632 28.31 95.33 4.00
CA ASP A 632 28.64 95.08 2.60
C ASP A 632 27.52 94.29 1.92
N ALA A 633 27.18 94.67 0.70
CA ALA A 633 26.30 93.87 -0.14
C ALA A 633 26.87 93.77 -1.56
N GLU A 634 26.55 92.69 -2.25
CA GLU A 634 26.87 92.51 -3.65
C GLU A 634 25.59 92.58 -4.47
N ALA A 635 25.69 93.18 -5.64
CA ALA A 635 24.58 93.29 -6.56
C ALA A 635 25.06 93.18 -8.01
N THR A 636 24.19 92.67 -8.87
CA THR A 636 24.43 92.70 -10.32
C THR A 636 24.30 94.13 -10.84
N ILE A 637 24.97 94.41 -11.95
CA ILE A 637 24.75 95.61 -12.74
C ILE A 637 24.67 95.23 -14.20
N ASN A 638 23.63 95.70 -14.89
CA ASN A 638 23.52 95.47 -16.31
C ASN A 638 24.61 96.26 -17.04
N ASN A 639 25.57 95.56 -17.66
CA ASN A 639 26.65 96.15 -18.46
C ASN A 639 26.15 96.61 -19.85
N LYS A 640 25.06 97.38 -19.87
CA LYS A 640 24.50 97.95 -21.10
C LYS A 640 25.28 99.22 -21.44
N THR A 641 25.66 99.37 -22.72
CA THR A 641 26.20 100.63 -23.22
C THR A 641 25.14 101.74 -23.09
N MET A 642 25.51 102.85 -22.46
CA MET A 642 24.65 104.01 -22.26
C MET A 642 24.96 105.08 -23.32
N TYR A 643 23.98 105.89 -23.68
CA TYR A 643 24.13 106.99 -24.63
C TYR A 643 23.58 108.28 -24.03
N SER A 644 24.31 109.38 -24.16
CA SER A 644 23.81 110.71 -23.77
C SER A 644 22.70 111.17 -24.71
N HIS A 645 21.96 112.22 -24.33
CA HIS A 645 20.99 112.88 -25.22
C HIS A 645 21.64 113.47 -26.50
N SER A 646 22.96 113.71 -26.49
CA SER A 646 23.75 114.16 -27.65
C SER A 646 24.34 113.02 -28.49
N GLY A 647 24.12 111.75 -28.09
CA GLY A 647 24.58 110.56 -28.81
C GLY A 647 25.97 110.05 -28.42
N GLU A 648 26.60 110.60 -27.38
CA GLU A 648 27.91 110.14 -26.90
C GLU A 648 27.81 108.81 -26.13
N LYS A 649 28.77 107.91 -26.37
CA LYS A 649 28.79 106.58 -25.78
C LYS A 649 29.42 106.60 -24.38
N GLY A 650 28.63 106.26 -23.37
CA GLY A 650 29.09 106.01 -22.00
C GLY A 650 29.20 104.51 -21.71
N SER A 651 30.33 104.07 -21.16
CA SER A 651 30.54 102.69 -20.68
C SER A 651 30.99 102.70 -19.24
N ILE A 652 30.41 101.83 -18.41
CA ILE A 652 30.88 101.63 -17.04
C ILE A 652 32.27 100.99 -17.02
N LYS A 653 33.08 101.38 -16.05
CA LYS A 653 34.43 100.84 -15.81
C LYS A 653 34.55 100.39 -14.35
N VAL A 654 35.40 99.39 -14.12
CA VAL A 654 35.78 98.95 -12.77
C VAL A 654 36.34 100.15 -12.00
N GLY A 655 35.91 100.30 -10.75
CA GLY A 655 36.31 101.39 -9.87
C GLY A 655 35.41 102.63 -9.91
N MET A 656 34.46 102.75 -10.84
CA MET A 656 33.49 103.84 -10.82
C MET A 656 32.59 103.76 -9.58
N ILE A 657 32.34 104.92 -8.96
CA ILE A 657 31.45 105.07 -7.81
C ILE A 657 30.01 105.23 -8.32
N VAL A 658 29.08 104.54 -7.68
CA VAL A 658 27.66 104.58 -7.98
C VAL A 658 26.86 104.88 -6.70
N GLU A 659 25.83 105.71 -6.82
CA GLU A 659 24.75 105.78 -5.84
C GLU A 659 23.71 104.73 -6.22
N ALA A 660 23.55 103.70 -5.40
CA ALA A 660 22.56 102.65 -5.56
C ALA A 660 21.28 103.01 -4.80
N GLN A 661 20.16 103.02 -5.51
CA GLN A 661 18.82 103.20 -4.97
C GLN A 661 18.12 101.84 -4.97
N VAL A 662 18.15 101.17 -3.82
CA VAL A 662 17.53 99.86 -3.63
C VAL A 662 16.04 100.06 -3.40
N VAL A 663 15.20 99.50 -4.29
CA VAL A 663 13.74 99.55 -4.17
C VAL A 663 13.31 98.54 -3.10
N THR A 664 12.92 99.04 -1.93
CA THR A 664 12.58 98.18 -0.78
C THR A 664 11.12 97.75 -0.79
N ARG A 665 10.20 98.65 -1.16
CA ARG A 665 8.76 98.39 -1.31
C ARG A 665 8.07 99.43 -2.22
N LYS A 666 6.84 99.11 -2.65
CA LYS A 666 5.95 100.01 -3.40
C LYS A 666 4.71 100.29 -2.56
N GLU A 667 4.35 101.55 -2.43
CA GLU A 667 3.17 101.98 -1.67
C GLU A 667 2.22 102.75 -2.57
N LYS A 668 0.90 102.62 -2.35
CA LYS A 668 -0.07 103.48 -3.04
C LYS A 668 0.15 104.93 -2.61
N MET A 669 0.06 105.86 -3.55
CA MET A 669 0.28 107.27 -3.31
C MET A 669 -0.66 107.82 -2.22
N LEU A 670 -1.86 107.23 -2.10
CA LEU A 670 -2.83 107.52 -1.04
C LEU A 670 -2.25 107.27 0.36
N TYR A 671 -1.63 106.10 0.60
CA TYR A 671 -1.05 105.76 1.90
C TYR A 671 0.13 106.67 2.22
N TYR A 672 1.00 106.94 1.24
CA TYR A 672 2.14 107.83 1.42
C TYR A 672 1.70 109.26 1.81
N ILE A 673 0.66 109.80 1.16
CA ILE A 673 0.13 111.14 1.49
C ILE A 673 -0.51 111.14 2.88
N LEU A 674 -1.26 110.09 3.24
CA LEU A 674 -1.88 109.96 4.57
C LEU A 674 -0.84 109.85 5.70
N GLU A 675 0.27 109.13 5.46
CA GLU A 675 1.39 109.00 6.40
C GLU A 675 2.11 110.35 6.58
N GLN A 676 2.39 111.09 5.49
CA GLN A 676 3.00 112.43 5.57
C GLN A 676 2.10 113.47 6.26
N LEU A 677 0.78 113.26 6.26
CA LEU A 677 -0.20 114.10 6.97
C LEU A 677 -0.48 113.63 8.40
N ASN A 678 0.18 112.57 8.89
CA ASN A 678 -0.06 111.93 10.20
C ASN A 678 -1.53 111.51 10.42
N LEU A 679 -2.25 111.15 9.35
CA LEU A 679 -3.64 110.69 9.41
C LEU A 679 -3.76 109.16 9.40
N TRP A 680 -2.62 108.46 9.33
CA TRP A 680 -2.51 107.01 9.31
C TRP A 680 -1.23 106.62 10.06
N ASN A 681 -1.34 105.68 11.01
CA ASN A 681 -0.20 105.13 11.76
C ASN A 681 0.30 103.84 11.13
#